data_AF-A0A0Q8T2S3-F1
#
_entry.id   AF-A0A0Q8T2S3-F1
#
_cell.length_a   1.000
_cell.length_b   1.000
_cell.length_c   1.000
_cell.angle_alpha   90.00
_cell.angle_beta   90.00
_cell.angle_gamma   90.00
#
_symmetry.space_group_name_H-M   'P 1'
#
loop_
_entity.id
_entity.type
_entity.pdbx_description
1 polymer ?
#
loop_
_entity_poly.entity_id
_entity_poly.type
_entity_poly.pdbx_seq_one_letter_code
_entity_poly.pdbx_strand_id
1 'polypeptide(L)'
;MRVTEQQLRTVVLAQAIEHVDTERTLIGQAEIDDATRSAIAAARERGVQRVDVGDIVLDRTAAIVARASGRDAAIAALERPSVRLQWLARALPLAALLLGLAIDRIANAHRVDLLSAPLLLVLAWNLALYCLLAYRAARPPTGGERVMRAMPALCHWVCAPSARAGRRSLTARIAAQFHQRWFAHTAGLFAQRTSGVLHLCAAAWAAGIASSLLLRGLVVRYQFGWESTFLDAGHVHAIVTVLFWPLTALVGLAPFSLQDIAATQDFAGEGVAGSRWVWMYVGLLALVVVLPRLALVAWARWQQARLTRSLRIDPQDSAFDTVRQGMPSDILVGLQSSDAAQATALHGIVAWHAQQGVVHSAQGDRLRFVDAAGTADSQPVDAVLAWGSVPGGAPVPPAWQAAPLLELRWQEFAESWVLEPALFDRLGALLPRHQPALGRLRQAWVARNEERFETSLQALAQHLRAVASLSAGGGANDHAARYAQQVQALDAVLWSLHGHGAVPQGPAPSGPHGVPARKADGTAMVLGTSAGAAAGAAAGAKVGALIDIGSGGMTLGAGTALGALLGGTTAWVLRSFQKKGAAEEVLRHIAEAACTRYLVIAHQARVPVQESARLAERWCAEVTATVAVHGTALDGALKAGPAPADPLLPLLRSMLLGVLRRSFAQSGA
;
A
#
# COMPACT_ATOMS: atom_id res chain seq x y z
N MET A 1 -14.73 2.35 7.85
CA MET A 1 -14.35 2.23 9.28
C MET A 1 -14.93 3.40 10.09
N ARG A 2 -15.49 3.17 11.29
CA ARG A 2 -15.92 4.26 12.20
C ARG A 2 -14.71 4.83 12.93
N VAL A 3 -14.67 6.14 13.12
CA VAL A 3 -13.53 6.83 13.77
C VAL A 3 -13.99 7.91 14.73
N THR A 4 -13.16 8.23 15.70
CA THR A 4 -13.35 9.41 16.55
C THR A 4 -12.96 10.69 15.79
N GLU A 5 -13.41 11.85 16.28
CA GLU A 5 -13.03 13.15 15.70
C GLU A 5 -11.50 13.35 15.71
N GLN A 6 -10.82 12.89 16.76
CA GLN A 6 -9.35 12.97 16.85
C GLN A 6 -8.66 12.05 15.84
N GLN A 7 -9.12 10.79 15.72
CA GLN A 7 -8.58 9.85 14.73
C GLN A 7 -8.77 10.37 13.30
N LEU A 8 -9.95 10.91 12.98
CA LEU A 8 -10.20 11.54 11.68
C LEU A 8 -9.24 12.71 11.44
N ARG A 9 -9.00 13.53 12.47
CA ARG A 9 -8.10 14.69 12.39
C ARG A 9 -6.68 14.26 12.07
N THR A 10 -6.18 13.23 12.76
CA THR A 10 -4.86 12.63 12.53
C THR A 10 -4.74 12.05 11.12
N VAL A 11 -5.73 11.29 10.65
CA VAL A 11 -5.70 10.72 9.29
C VAL A 11 -5.69 11.81 8.22
N VAL A 12 -6.58 12.81 8.33
CA VAL A 12 -6.66 13.91 7.36
C VAL A 12 -5.38 14.77 7.37
N LEU A 13 -4.77 14.95 8.54
CA LEU A 13 -3.49 15.66 8.66
C LEU A 13 -2.34 14.88 8.03
N ALA A 14 -2.23 13.57 8.29
CA ALA A 14 -1.23 12.71 7.65
C ALA A 14 -1.36 12.75 6.12
N GLN A 15 -2.58 12.64 5.60
CA GLN A 15 -2.82 12.72 4.16
C GLN A 15 -2.47 14.09 3.57
N ALA A 16 -2.67 15.19 4.31
CA ALA A 16 -2.29 16.53 3.88
C ALA A 16 -0.75 16.69 3.83
N ILE A 17 -0.04 16.11 4.81
CA ILE A 17 1.42 16.08 4.83
C ILE A 17 1.94 15.29 3.64
N GLU A 18 1.48 14.06 3.43
CA GLU A 18 1.95 13.18 2.34
C GLU A 18 1.70 13.76 0.95
N HIS A 19 0.59 14.48 0.77
CA HIS A 19 0.23 15.07 -0.51
C HIS A 19 1.03 16.35 -0.83
N VAL A 20 1.42 17.12 0.19
CA VAL A 20 2.07 18.43 0.01
C VAL A 20 3.60 18.34 0.13
N ASP A 21 4.12 17.50 1.02
CA ASP A 21 5.55 17.25 1.21
C ASP A 21 6.08 16.22 0.19
N THR A 22 6.00 16.59 -1.09
CA THR A 22 6.45 15.75 -2.22
C THR A 22 7.96 15.57 -2.22
N GLU A 23 8.71 16.57 -1.75
CA GLU A 23 10.17 16.55 -1.64
C GLU A 23 10.67 15.83 -0.37
N ARG A 24 9.75 15.33 0.48
CA ARG A 24 10.06 14.58 1.71
C ARG A 24 10.98 15.33 2.67
N THR A 25 10.78 16.64 2.76
CA THR A 25 11.60 17.55 3.58
C THR A 25 11.26 17.47 5.07
N LEU A 26 9.99 17.18 5.40
CA LEU A 26 9.52 17.10 6.78
C LEU A 26 9.60 15.67 7.33
N ILE A 27 9.22 14.70 6.51
CA ILE A 27 9.31 13.27 6.84
C ILE A 27 9.95 12.54 5.64
N GLY A 28 11.04 11.84 5.92
CA GLY A 28 11.74 11.05 4.90
C GLY A 28 10.96 9.82 4.48
N GLN A 29 11.20 9.32 3.25
CA GLN A 29 10.52 8.12 2.76
C GLN A 29 10.77 6.89 3.65
N ALA A 30 12.00 6.71 4.13
CA ALA A 30 12.35 5.61 5.04
C ALA A 30 11.53 5.62 6.34
N GLU A 31 11.14 6.80 6.83
CA GLU A 31 10.33 6.93 8.05
C GLU A 31 8.85 6.61 7.78
N ILE A 32 8.35 6.94 6.59
CA ILE A 32 7.01 6.55 6.14
C ILE A 32 6.94 5.03 5.97
N ASP A 33 7.98 4.44 5.39
CA ASP A 33 8.10 2.99 5.21
C ASP A 33 8.21 2.28 6.56
N ASP A 34 8.98 2.84 7.50
CA ASP A 34 9.07 2.35 8.88
C ASP A 34 7.74 2.42 9.63
N ALA A 35 7.02 3.56 9.54
CA ALA A 35 5.67 3.70 10.09
C ALA A 35 4.70 2.67 9.51
N THR A 36 4.81 2.40 8.21
CA THR A 36 3.96 1.42 7.51
C THR A 36 4.30 -0.01 7.95
N ARG A 37 5.59 -0.38 7.99
CA ARG A 37 6.04 -1.70 8.47
C ARG A 37 5.65 -1.94 9.92
N SER A 38 5.81 -0.96 10.80
CA SER A 38 5.42 -1.05 12.21
C SER A 38 3.92 -1.26 12.36
N ALA A 39 3.10 -0.53 11.59
CA ALA A 39 1.64 -0.71 11.62
C ALA A 39 1.20 -2.08 11.08
N ILE A 40 1.87 -2.60 10.04
CA ILE A 40 1.62 -3.96 9.52
C ILE A 40 2.01 -5.03 10.56
N ALA A 41 3.16 -4.86 11.23
CA ALA A 41 3.60 -5.77 12.29
C ALA A 41 2.57 -5.80 13.43
N ALA A 42 2.12 -4.63 13.89
CA ALA A 42 1.08 -4.52 14.91
C ALA A 42 -0.24 -5.16 14.48
N ALA A 43 -0.65 -5.01 13.21
CA ALA A 43 -1.84 -5.68 12.68
C ALA A 43 -1.70 -7.21 12.69
N ARG A 44 -0.52 -7.74 12.33
CA ARG A 44 -0.22 -9.18 12.38
C ARG A 44 -0.19 -9.72 13.81
N GLU A 45 0.35 -8.97 14.77
CA GLU A 45 0.32 -9.31 16.19
C GLU A 45 -1.13 -9.40 16.73
N ARG A 46 -2.04 -8.60 16.19
CA ARG A 46 -3.49 -8.70 16.46
C ARG A 46 -4.16 -9.92 15.79
N GLY A 47 -3.40 -10.76 15.07
CA GLY A 47 -3.90 -11.97 14.40
C GLY A 47 -4.44 -11.74 12.99
N VAL A 48 -4.25 -10.55 12.40
CA VAL A 48 -4.68 -10.27 11.02
C VAL A 48 -3.72 -10.94 10.04
N GLN A 49 -4.18 -11.99 9.36
CA GLN A 49 -3.37 -12.70 8.36
C GLN A 49 -3.21 -11.89 7.07
N ARG A 50 -4.32 -11.38 6.51
CA ARG A 50 -4.35 -10.53 5.32
C ARG A 50 -4.59 -9.09 5.74
N VAL A 51 -3.52 -8.31 5.80
CA VAL A 51 -3.55 -6.92 6.26
C VAL A 51 -4.08 -6.02 5.15
N ASP A 52 -5.15 -5.27 5.42
CA ASP A 52 -5.67 -4.23 4.51
C ASP A 52 -5.41 -2.82 5.07
N VAL A 53 -5.60 -1.80 4.23
CA VAL A 53 -5.45 -0.38 4.56
C VAL A 53 -6.22 -0.03 5.83
N GLY A 54 -7.44 -0.56 5.99
CA GLY A 54 -8.28 -0.34 7.17
C GLY A 54 -7.63 -0.75 8.49
N ASP A 55 -6.79 -1.80 8.48
CA ASP A 55 -6.18 -2.37 9.68
C ASP A 55 -4.95 -1.58 10.17
N ILE A 56 -4.34 -0.80 9.27
CA ILE A 56 -3.08 -0.08 9.54
C ILE A 56 -3.23 1.43 9.53
N VAL A 57 -4.28 2.00 8.90
CA VAL A 57 -4.37 3.44 8.65
C VAL A 57 -4.27 4.27 9.92
N LEU A 58 -4.92 3.86 11.01
CA LEU A 58 -4.88 4.62 12.27
C LEU A 58 -3.48 4.64 12.87
N ASP A 59 -2.86 3.48 13.04
CA ASP A 59 -1.53 3.34 13.64
C ASP A 59 -0.46 4.02 12.77
N ARG A 60 -0.53 3.81 11.44
CA ARG A 60 0.37 4.43 10.46
C ARG A 60 0.27 5.95 10.47
N THR A 61 -0.94 6.51 10.37
CA THR A 61 -1.12 7.97 10.29
C THR A 61 -0.78 8.65 11.61
N ALA A 62 -1.06 8.01 12.75
CA ALA A 62 -0.62 8.50 14.06
C ALA A 62 0.90 8.58 14.15
N ALA A 63 1.62 7.55 13.69
CA ALA A 63 3.07 7.52 13.71
C ALA A 63 3.70 8.57 12.77
N ILE A 64 3.07 8.85 11.62
CA ILE A 64 3.50 9.92 10.70
C ILE A 64 3.27 11.30 11.33
N VAL A 65 2.08 11.55 11.86
CA VAL A 65 1.75 12.84 12.49
C VAL A 65 2.62 13.09 13.71
N ALA A 66 2.87 12.07 14.55
CA ALA A 66 3.75 12.21 15.71
C ALA A 66 5.17 12.65 15.32
N ARG A 67 5.75 12.08 14.26
CA ARG A 67 7.08 12.47 13.74
C ARG A 67 7.06 13.89 13.17
N ALA A 68 6.05 14.26 12.38
CA ALA A 68 5.89 15.62 11.85
C ALA A 68 5.69 16.67 12.96
N SER A 69 4.81 16.40 13.91
CA SER A 69 4.53 17.25 15.08
C SER A 69 5.77 17.45 15.94
N GLY A 70 6.67 16.46 16.03
CA GLY A 70 7.94 16.57 16.73
C GLY A 70 8.95 17.53 16.05
N ARG A 71 8.81 17.77 14.74
CA ARG A 71 9.71 18.63 13.95
C ARG A 71 9.18 20.03 13.74
N ASP A 72 7.86 20.20 13.64
CA ASP A 72 7.22 21.49 13.40
C ASP A 72 6.06 21.74 14.38
N ALA A 73 6.23 22.75 15.24
CA ALA A 73 5.23 23.15 16.23
C ALA A 73 3.91 23.65 15.60
N ALA A 74 3.95 24.20 14.38
CA ALA A 74 2.74 24.61 13.67
C ALA A 74 1.95 23.38 13.18
N ILE A 75 2.61 22.27 12.85
CA ILE A 75 1.93 21.00 12.53
C ILE A 75 1.36 20.37 13.81
N ALA A 76 2.11 20.40 14.91
CA ALA A 76 1.59 19.98 16.22
C ALA A 76 0.33 20.77 16.63
N ALA A 77 0.26 22.06 16.29
CA ALA A 77 -0.92 22.88 16.52
C ALA A 77 -2.13 22.46 15.66
N LEU A 78 -1.91 21.91 14.46
CA LEU A 78 -2.98 21.36 13.62
C LEU A 78 -3.54 20.06 14.15
N GLU A 79 -2.77 19.26 14.90
CA GLU A 79 -3.28 18.02 15.49
C GLU A 79 -4.30 18.29 16.62
N ARG A 80 -4.21 19.44 17.28
CA ARG A 80 -5.11 19.83 18.37
C ARG A 80 -6.25 20.73 17.88
N PRO A 81 -7.44 20.67 18.50
CA PRO A 81 -8.49 21.62 18.21
C PRO A 81 -8.06 23.05 18.60
N SER A 82 -8.50 24.04 17.82
CA SER A 82 -8.09 25.44 18.03
C SER A 82 -8.62 25.98 19.35
N VAL A 83 -7.71 26.26 20.28
CA VAL A 83 -8.01 26.90 21.57
C VAL A 83 -8.67 28.27 21.38
N ARG A 84 -8.24 29.04 20.37
CA ARG A 84 -8.85 30.35 20.03
C ARG A 84 -10.32 30.21 19.69
N LEU A 85 -10.66 29.23 18.85
CA LEU A 85 -12.03 29.01 18.43
C LEU A 85 -12.91 28.51 19.59
N GLN A 86 -12.37 27.68 20.47
CA GLN A 86 -13.04 27.25 21.70
C GLN A 86 -13.30 28.43 22.65
N TRP A 87 -12.32 29.31 22.83
CA TRP A 87 -12.49 30.53 23.61
C TRP A 87 -13.52 31.46 22.99
N LEU A 88 -13.47 31.68 21.68
CA LEU A 88 -14.45 32.49 20.95
C LEU A 88 -15.87 31.95 21.16
N ALA A 89 -16.06 30.64 21.03
CA ALA A 89 -17.36 29.99 21.24
C ALA A 89 -17.93 30.16 22.66
N ARG A 90 -17.07 30.36 23.67
CA ARG A 90 -17.47 30.62 25.07
C ARG A 90 -17.62 32.12 25.37
N ALA A 91 -16.73 32.95 24.81
CA ALA A 91 -16.68 34.38 25.05
C ALA A 91 -17.84 35.12 24.37
N LEU A 92 -18.26 34.70 23.18
CA LEU A 92 -19.35 35.35 22.45
C LEU A 92 -20.67 35.37 23.22
N PRO A 93 -21.18 34.25 23.76
CA PRO A 93 -22.40 34.27 24.57
C PRO A 93 -22.27 35.11 25.84
N LEU A 94 -21.11 35.09 26.50
CA LEU A 94 -20.86 35.93 27.67
C LEU A 94 -20.88 37.42 27.30
N ALA A 95 -20.22 37.78 26.20
CA ALA A 95 -20.24 39.15 25.68
C ALA A 95 -21.67 39.58 25.31
N ALA A 96 -22.46 38.70 24.70
CA ALA A 96 -23.86 38.95 24.38
C ALA A 96 -24.73 39.18 25.64
N LEU A 97 -24.52 38.38 26.70
CA LEU A 97 -25.15 38.58 28.01
C LEU A 97 -24.82 39.96 28.59
N LEU A 98 -23.53 40.31 28.62
CA LEU A 98 -23.05 41.59 29.17
C LEU A 98 -23.55 42.79 28.35
N LEU A 99 -23.57 42.67 27.02
CA LEU A 99 -24.14 43.70 26.14
C LEU A 99 -25.64 43.87 26.36
N GLY A 100 -26.38 42.76 26.54
CA GLY A 100 -27.80 42.80 26.90
C GLY A 100 -28.06 43.45 28.26
N LEU A 101 -27.18 43.19 29.22
CA LEU A 101 -27.24 43.82 30.53
C LEU A 101 -26.99 45.34 30.44
N ALA A 102 -26.05 45.75 29.58
CA ALA A 102 -25.64 47.15 29.43
C ALA A 102 -26.60 48.00 28.57
N ILE A 103 -27.39 47.39 27.68
CA ILE A 103 -28.20 48.12 26.68
C ILE A 103 -29.22 49.08 27.32
N ASP A 104 -29.78 48.69 28.46
CA ASP A 104 -30.79 49.48 29.17
C ASP A 104 -30.19 50.71 29.88
N ARG A 105 -28.86 50.76 30.10
CA ARG A 105 -28.19 51.95 30.66
C ARG A 105 -28.07 53.11 29.67
N ILE A 106 -28.36 52.87 28.39
CA ILE A 106 -28.12 53.83 27.30
C ILE A 106 -29.40 54.59 26.89
N ALA A 107 -30.60 54.08 27.26
CA ALA A 107 -31.88 54.72 26.99
C ALA A 107 -32.51 55.35 28.26
N ASN A 108 -33.09 56.55 28.12
CA ASN A 108 -33.66 57.46 29.13
C ASN A 108 -33.85 56.95 30.57
N ALA A 109 -33.28 57.67 31.54
CA ALA A 109 -33.02 57.21 32.90
C ALA A 109 -34.23 57.01 33.86
N HIS A 110 -35.45 57.46 33.53
CA HIS A 110 -36.56 57.53 34.52
C HIS A 110 -37.93 57.00 34.06
N ARG A 111 -38.10 56.57 32.80
CA ARG A 111 -39.41 56.14 32.25
C ARG A 111 -39.28 54.85 31.46
N VAL A 112 -40.15 53.89 31.75
CA VAL A 112 -40.24 52.63 30.99
C VAL A 112 -41.59 52.55 30.30
N ASP A 113 -41.55 52.57 28.97
CA ASP A 113 -42.74 52.52 28.12
C ASP A 113 -43.36 51.11 28.14
N LEU A 114 -44.67 51.05 28.40
CA LEU A 114 -45.49 49.84 28.38
C LEU A 114 -45.37 49.07 27.06
N LEU A 115 -45.15 49.79 25.94
CA LEU A 115 -44.93 49.26 24.60
C LEU A 115 -43.51 49.57 24.10
N SER A 116 -42.50 49.30 24.93
CA SER A 116 -41.10 49.56 24.56
C SER A 116 -40.73 49.01 23.18
N ALA A 117 -40.56 49.94 22.21
CA ALA A 117 -40.23 49.60 20.83
C ALA A 117 -39.00 48.69 20.69
N PRO A 118 -37.92 48.86 21.50
CA PRO A 118 -36.78 47.95 21.47
C PRO A 118 -37.12 46.49 21.84
N LEU A 119 -37.95 46.25 22.87
CA LEU A 119 -38.33 44.89 23.27
C LEU A 119 -39.28 44.25 22.25
N LEU A 120 -40.23 45.03 21.73
CA LEU A 120 -41.13 44.57 20.66
C LEU A 120 -40.34 44.19 19.40
N LEU A 121 -39.33 44.98 19.02
CA LEU A 121 -38.46 44.67 17.90
C LEU A 121 -37.69 43.35 18.11
N VAL A 122 -37.15 43.13 19.32
CA VAL A 122 -36.47 41.86 19.67
C VAL A 122 -37.42 40.67 19.55
N LEU A 123 -38.66 40.80 20.05
CA LEU A 123 -39.67 39.74 19.97
C LEU A 123 -40.07 39.46 18.51
N ALA A 124 -40.41 40.49 17.75
CA ALA A 124 -40.80 40.39 16.34
C ALA A 124 -39.68 39.76 15.49
N TRP A 125 -38.42 40.17 15.72
CA TRP A 125 -37.27 39.60 15.04
C TRP A 125 -37.09 38.11 15.34
N ASN A 126 -37.27 37.69 16.60
CA ASN A 126 -37.19 36.28 16.97
C ASN A 126 -38.30 35.45 16.30
N LEU A 127 -39.55 35.96 16.32
CA LEU A 127 -40.68 35.32 15.64
C LEU A 127 -40.43 35.16 14.14
N ALA A 128 -39.97 36.22 13.47
CA ALA A 128 -39.61 36.19 12.05
C ALA A 128 -38.51 35.14 11.76
N LEU A 129 -37.48 35.05 12.62
CA LEU A 129 -36.43 34.03 12.49
C LEU A 129 -36.96 32.62 12.69
N TYR A 130 -37.91 32.39 13.61
CA TYR A 130 -38.52 31.06 13.77
C TYR A 130 -39.35 30.67 12.56
N CYS A 131 -40.13 31.60 11.99
CA CYS A 131 -40.85 31.39 10.73
C CYS A 131 -39.88 31.04 9.59
N LEU A 132 -38.74 31.74 9.48
CA LEU A 132 -37.71 31.44 8.49
C LEU A 132 -37.10 30.04 8.71
N LEU A 133 -36.80 29.66 9.95
CA LEU A 133 -36.26 28.34 10.27
C LEU A 133 -37.27 27.23 9.94
N ALA A 134 -38.54 27.40 10.27
CA ALA A 134 -39.61 26.46 9.93
C ALA A 134 -39.78 26.33 8.41
N TYR A 135 -39.79 27.45 7.69
CA TYR A 135 -39.84 27.47 6.23
C TYR A 135 -38.66 26.73 5.58
N ARG A 136 -37.44 26.92 6.10
CA ARG A 136 -36.24 26.21 5.60
C ARG A 136 -36.26 24.73 5.96
N ALA A 137 -36.81 24.34 7.12
CA ALA A 137 -36.96 22.95 7.51
C ALA A 137 -37.95 22.19 6.62
N ALA A 138 -38.96 22.89 6.07
CA ALA A 138 -39.95 22.33 5.15
C ALA A 138 -39.44 22.19 3.69
N ARG A 139 -38.24 22.70 3.38
CA ARG A 139 -37.66 22.64 2.02
C ARG A 139 -36.47 21.68 1.96
N PRO A 140 -36.20 21.08 0.79
CA PRO A 140 -35.00 20.29 0.61
C PRO A 140 -33.77 21.17 0.86
N PRO A 141 -32.67 20.60 1.40
CA PRO A 141 -31.46 21.35 1.70
C PRO A 141 -30.82 21.88 0.42
N THR A 142 -31.17 23.11 0.04
CA THR A 142 -30.59 23.80 -1.13
C THR A 142 -29.54 24.82 -0.68
N GLY A 143 -28.29 24.66 -1.15
CA GLY A 143 -27.36 25.78 -1.31
C GLY A 143 -26.46 26.16 -0.13
N GLY A 144 -26.17 25.26 0.82
CA GLY A 144 -25.15 25.49 1.86
C GLY A 144 -23.69 25.53 1.35
N GLU A 145 -23.46 25.13 0.10
CA GLU A 145 -22.12 24.92 -0.46
C GLU A 145 -21.27 26.18 -0.56
N ARG A 146 -21.85 27.35 -0.84
CA ARG A 146 -21.09 28.60 -1.03
C ARG A 146 -20.49 29.11 0.29
N VAL A 147 -21.27 29.10 1.37
CA VAL A 147 -20.79 29.46 2.70
C VAL A 147 -19.77 28.44 3.18
N MET A 148 -20.02 27.14 2.93
CA MET A 148 -19.10 26.07 3.30
C MET A 148 -17.77 26.13 2.54
N ARG A 149 -17.76 26.59 1.28
CA ARG A 149 -16.55 26.81 0.47
C ARG A 149 -15.66 27.93 1.01
N ALA A 150 -16.22 28.93 1.68
CA ALA A 150 -15.47 30.05 2.27
C ALA A 150 -14.95 29.76 3.70
N MET A 151 -15.50 28.75 4.38
CA MET A 151 -15.12 28.41 5.77
C MET A 151 -13.67 27.98 5.97
N PRO A 152 -13.04 27.16 5.09
CA PRO A 152 -11.63 26.82 5.24
C PRO A 152 -10.71 28.05 5.26
N ALA A 153 -10.99 29.05 4.41
CA ALA A 153 -10.23 30.29 4.36
C ALA A 153 -10.42 31.15 5.61
N LEU A 154 -11.64 31.27 6.11
CA LEU A 154 -11.94 32.00 7.34
C LEU A 154 -11.30 31.33 8.57
N CYS A 155 -11.43 30.02 8.71
CA CYS A 155 -10.81 29.29 9.81
C CYS A 155 -9.29 29.31 9.71
N HIS A 156 -8.72 29.21 8.51
CA HIS A 156 -7.28 29.42 8.33
C HIS A 156 -6.88 30.83 8.77
N TRP A 157 -7.64 31.87 8.44
CA TRP A 157 -7.33 33.25 8.88
C TRP A 157 -7.42 33.43 10.41
N VAL A 158 -8.41 32.83 11.07
CA VAL A 158 -8.59 32.92 12.54
C VAL A 158 -7.58 32.04 13.31
N CYS A 159 -7.28 30.86 12.79
CA CYS A 159 -6.42 29.87 13.42
C CYS A 159 -4.94 30.04 13.05
N ALA A 160 -4.61 30.69 11.93
CA ALA A 160 -3.24 31.02 11.60
C ALA A 160 -2.71 31.99 12.66
N PRO A 161 -1.57 31.69 13.32
CA PRO A 161 -0.75 32.77 13.85
C PRO A 161 -0.43 33.70 12.68
N SER A 162 -0.35 35.01 12.92
CA SER A 162 -0.08 36.01 11.89
C SER A 162 1.28 35.75 11.21
N ALA A 163 1.32 34.80 10.27
CA ALA A 163 2.46 34.47 9.46
C ALA A 163 2.50 35.51 8.34
N ARG A 164 2.99 36.70 8.68
CA ARG A 164 3.56 37.63 7.68
C ARG A 164 4.77 36.99 6.97
N ALA A 165 5.27 35.87 7.48
CA ALA A 165 6.23 35.00 6.80
C ALA A 165 5.51 34.01 5.85
N GLY A 166 5.33 34.45 4.60
CA GLY A 166 5.31 33.59 3.41
C GLY A 166 4.14 32.61 3.25
N ARG A 167 3.15 32.99 2.43
CA ARG A 167 2.18 32.08 1.76
C ARG A 167 2.83 30.93 0.94
N ARG A 168 4.17 30.88 0.88
CA ARG A 168 4.97 29.88 0.17
C ARG A 168 5.58 28.81 1.07
N SER A 169 5.46 28.90 2.40
CA SER A 169 6.04 27.88 3.29
C SER A 169 5.30 26.54 3.16
N LEU A 170 6.05 25.44 3.25
CA LEU A 170 5.51 24.08 3.20
C LEU A 170 4.38 23.89 4.23
N THR A 171 4.60 24.33 5.45
CA THR A 171 3.64 24.21 6.55
C THR A 171 2.34 24.98 6.29
N ALA A 172 2.40 26.16 5.66
CA ALA A 172 1.20 26.89 5.27
C ALA A 172 0.37 26.14 4.20
N ARG A 173 1.05 25.50 3.24
CA ARG A 173 0.39 24.65 2.23
C ARG A 173 -0.22 23.40 2.87
N ILE A 174 0.48 22.75 3.79
CA ILE A 174 -0.04 21.60 4.57
C ILE A 174 -1.29 22.03 5.36
N ALA A 175 -1.24 23.17 6.07
CA ALA A 175 -2.37 23.69 6.84
C ALA A 175 -3.60 23.98 5.97
N ALA A 176 -3.40 24.59 4.79
CA ALA A 176 -4.49 24.86 3.85
C ALA A 176 -5.14 23.56 3.34
N GLN A 177 -4.32 22.59 2.91
CA GLN A 177 -4.80 21.28 2.44
C GLN A 177 -5.51 20.50 3.55
N PHE A 178 -4.98 20.54 4.78
CA PHE A 178 -5.60 19.96 5.96
C PHE A 178 -6.98 20.57 6.21
N HIS A 179 -7.11 21.89 6.24
CA HIS A 179 -8.40 22.54 6.48
C HIS A 179 -9.42 22.22 5.38
N GLN A 180 -9.00 22.21 4.12
CA GLN A 180 -9.88 21.85 3.00
C GLN A 180 -10.47 20.43 3.19
N ARG A 181 -9.61 19.43 3.43
CA ARG A 181 -10.04 18.04 3.65
C ARG A 181 -10.82 17.87 4.95
N TRP A 182 -10.41 18.53 6.03
CA TRP A 182 -11.12 18.51 7.31
C TRP A 182 -12.56 18.99 7.16
N PHE A 183 -12.77 20.15 6.51
CA PHE A 183 -14.12 20.68 6.29
C PHE A 183 -14.94 19.83 5.31
N ALA A 184 -14.33 19.13 4.37
CA ALA A 184 -15.06 18.17 3.52
C ALA A 184 -15.74 17.08 4.37
N HIS A 185 -15.10 16.61 5.44
CA HIS A 185 -15.67 15.62 6.36
C HIS A 185 -16.51 16.22 7.50
N THR A 186 -16.19 17.42 7.98
CA THR A 186 -16.78 17.99 9.20
C THR A 186 -17.67 19.21 8.97
N ALA A 187 -18.00 19.57 7.73
CA ALA A 187 -18.88 20.69 7.38
C ALA A 187 -20.18 20.72 8.19
N GLY A 188 -20.90 19.58 8.23
CA GLY A 188 -22.14 19.45 8.99
C GLY A 188 -21.94 19.65 10.49
N LEU A 189 -20.86 19.09 11.06
CA LEU A 189 -20.52 19.25 12.48
C LEU A 189 -20.24 20.71 12.83
N PHE A 190 -19.45 21.39 11.99
CA PHE A 190 -19.13 22.79 12.19
C PHE A 190 -20.37 23.68 12.10
N ALA A 191 -21.26 23.42 11.14
CA ALA A 191 -22.51 24.16 11.00
C ALA A 191 -23.39 24.06 12.27
N GLN A 192 -23.52 22.87 12.85
CA GLN A 192 -24.28 22.67 14.09
C GLN A 192 -23.61 23.36 15.30
N ARG A 193 -22.27 23.32 15.40
CA ARG A 193 -21.53 24.05 16.45
C ARG A 193 -21.76 25.56 16.37
N THR A 194 -21.63 26.13 15.19
CA THR A 194 -21.85 27.57 14.96
C THR A 194 -23.29 27.97 15.21
N SER A 195 -24.26 27.18 14.73
CA SER A 195 -25.69 27.40 15.01
C SER A 195 -25.98 27.38 16.50
N GLY A 196 -25.43 26.40 17.25
CA GLY A 196 -25.55 26.33 18.69
C GLY A 196 -24.98 27.56 19.40
N VAL A 197 -23.79 28.03 19.00
CA VAL A 197 -23.19 29.27 19.57
C VAL A 197 -24.05 30.49 19.28
N LEU A 198 -24.57 30.65 18.06
CA LEU A 198 -25.42 31.79 17.69
C LEU A 198 -26.74 31.80 18.46
N HIS A 199 -27.40 30.65 18.61
CA HIS A 199 -28.61 30.56 19.43
C HIS A 199 -28.33 30.84 20.91
N LEU A 200 -27.20 30.36 21.43
CA LEU A 200 -26.78 30.66 22.79
C LEU A 200 -26.49 32.15 22.99
N CYS A 201 -25.88 32.82 22.01
CA CYS A 201 -25.70 34.28 22.04
C CYS A 201 -27.03 35.02 22.08
N ALA A 202 -28.01 34.62 21.26
CA ALA A 202 -29.34 35.23 21.25
C ALA A 202 -30.09 35.02 22.58
N ALA A 203 -30.01 33.80 23.14
CA ALA A 203 -30.60 33.50 24.45
C ALA A 203 -29.93 34.31 25.57
N ALA A 204 -28.59 34.37 25.55
CA ALA A 204 -27.80 35.11 26.53
C ALA A 204 -28.07 36.61 26.45
N TRP A 205 -28.18 37.17 25.24
CA TRP A 205 -28.54 38.57 25.04
C TRP A 205 -29.91 38.90 25.63
N ALA A 206 -30.93 38.09 25.33
CA ALA A 206 -32.27 38.26 25.90
C ALA A 206 -32.31 38.08 27.43
N ALA A 207 -31.55 37.12 27.96
CA ALA A 207 -31.37 36.95 29.41
C ALA A 207 -30.68 38.16 30.05
N GLY A 208 -29.73 38.79 29.34
CA GLY A 208 -29.06 40.02 29.78
C GLY A 208 -30.03 41.19 29.85
N ILE A 209 -30.88 41.36 28.83
CA ILE A 209 -31.95 42.36 28.81
C ILE A 209 -32.91 42.14 29.98
N ALA A 210 -33.40 40.89 30.16
CA ALA A 210 -34.28 40.53 31.26
C ALA A 210 -33.64 40.79 32.64
N SER A 211 -32.35 40.47 32.79
CA SER A 211 -31.59 40.74 34.02
C SER A 211 -31.44 42.23 34.28
N SER A 212 -31.27 43.04 33.22
CA SER A 212 -31.18 44.50 33.34
C SER A 212 -32.47 45.10 33.89
N LEU A 213 -33.62 44.68 33.34
CA LEU A 213 -34.95 45.08 33.82
C LEU A 213 -35.16 44.72 35.31
N LEU A 214 -34.75 43.52 35.71
CA LEU A 214 -34.86 43.05 37.10
C LEU A 214 -33.93 43.80 38.06
N LEU A 215 -32.67 44.00 37.67
CA LEU A 215 -31.67 44.69 38.51
C LEU A 215 -32.03 46.15 38.74
N ARG A 216 -32.47 46.84 37.68
CA ARG A 216 -32.96 48.20 37.86
C ARG A 216 -34.26 48.18 38.66
N GLY A 217 -35.10 47.13 38.50
CA GLY A 217 -36.27 46.76 39.33
C GLY A 217 -36.05 46.90 40.84
N LEU A 218 -34.82 46.61 41.26
CA LEU A 218 -34.41 46.54 42.66
C LEU A 218 -33.84 47.87 43.20
N VAL A 219 -33.33 48.75 42.32
CA VAL A 219 -32.53 49.93 42.72
C VAL A 219 -33.28 51.26 42.52
N VAL A 220 -34.24 51.32 41.59
CA VAL A 220 -34.95 52.56 41.21
C VAL A 220 -36.46 52.37 41.29
N ARG A 221 -37.19 53.38 41.80
CA ARG A 221 -38.66 53.41 41.70
C ARG A 221 -39.06 53.76 40.27
N TYR A 222 -39.73 52.84 39.58
CA TYR A 222 -40.14 53.06 38.19
C TYR A 222 -41.47 53.76 38.08
N GLN A 223 -41.50 54.76 37.20
CA GLN A 223 -42.73 55.20 36.56
C GLN A 223 -42.92 54.35 35.31
N PHE A 224 -44.04 53.61 35.27
CA PHE A 224 -44.38 52.73 34.16
C PHE A 224 -45.69 53.23 33.53
N GLY A 225 -45.75 53.21 32.21
CA GLY A 225 -46.94 53.67 31.52
C GLY A 225 -46.76 53.80 30.03
N TRP A 226 -47.81 54.29 29.37
CA TRP A 226 -47.85 54.48 27.93
C TRP A 226 -48.35 55.88 27.59
N GLU A 227 -47.82 56.43 26.50
CA GLU A 227 -48.27 57.69 25.91
C GLU A 227 -48.51 57.42 24.42
N SER A 228 -49.69 57.80 23.90
CA SER A 228 -49.95 57.72 22.47
C SER A 228 -50.88 58.85 22.03
N THR A 229 -50.51 59.53 20.95
CA THR A 229 -51.38 60.52 20.29
C THR A 229 -52.47 59.84 19.46
N PHE A 230 -52.31 58.56 19.12
CA PHE A 230 -53.18 57.85 18.17
C PHE A 230 -53.94 56.66 18.77
N LEU A 231 -53.45 56.07 19.85
CA LEU A 231 -54.06 54.89 20.49
C LEU A 231 -54.76 55.30 21.79
N ASP A 232 -55.95 54.75 22.02
CA ASP A 232 -56.64 54.85 23.31
C ASP A 232 -56.32 53.65 24.22
N ALA A 233 -56.81 53.70 25.47
CA ALA A 233 -56.60 52.64 26.45
C ALA A 233 -57.18 51.28 26.00
N GLY A 234 -58.24 51.27 25.20
CA GLY A 234 -58.84 50.06 24.65
C GLY A 234 -57.93 49.38 23.63
N HIS A 235 -57.34 50.16 22.73
CA HIS A 235 -56.36 49.67 21.75
C HIS A 235 -55.10 49.14 22.43
N VAL A 236 -54.55 49.85 23.42
CA VAL A 236 -53.37 49.40 24.16
C VAL A 236 -53.68 48.12 24.95
N HIS A 237 -54.84 48.03 25.60
CA HIS A 237 -55.29 46.83 26.28
C HIS A 237 -55.41 45.63 25.32
N ALA A 238 -55.94 45.83 24.10
CA ALA A 238 -56.00 44.77 23.09
C ALA A 238 -54.60 44.27 22.69
N ILE A 239 -53.66 45.18 22.44
CA ILE A 239 -52.26 44.85 22.09
C ILE A 239 -51.59 44.06 23.23
N VAL A 240 -51.68 44.57 24.46
CA VAL A 240 -51.10 43.96 25.66
C VAL A 240 -51.71 42.58 25.92
N THR A 241 -53.01 42.43 25.72
CA THR A 241 -53.73 41.15 25.85
C THR A 241 -53.17 40.12 24.87
N VAL A 242 -53.00 40.48 23.59
CA VAL A 242 -52.44 39.58 22.57
C VAL A 242 -50.97 39.28 22.84
N LEU A 243 -50.19 40.30 23.20
CA LEU A 243 -48.75 40.19 23.46
C LEU A 243 -48.45 39.24 24.61
N PHE A 244 -49.21 39.33 25.70
CA PHE A 244 -49.02 38.51 26.90
C PHE A 244 -49.92 37.27 26.96
N TRP A 245 -50.86 37.11 26.03
CA TRP A 245 -51.68 35.90 25.91
C TRP A 245 -50.91 34.58 26.07
N PRO A 246 -49.76 34.35 25.39
CA PRO A 246 -49.06 33.08 25.55
C PRO A 246 -48.55 32.87 26.98
N LEU A 247 -48.19 33.95 27.68
CA LEU A 247 -47.69 33.89 29.05
C LEU A 247 -48.83 33.67 30.05
N THR A 248 -49.95 34.38 29.90
CA THR A 248 -51.11 34.22 30.79
C THR A 248 -51.77 32.85 30.60
N ALA A 249 -51.84 32.35 29.36
CA ALA A 249 -52.40 31.04 29.06
C ALA A 249 -51.52 29.86 29.54
N LEU A 250 -50.19 29.95 29.38
CA LEU A 250 -49.28 28.84 29.71
C LEU A 250 -48.78 28.85 31.17
N VAL A 251 -48.56 30.03 31.74
CA VAL A 251 -48.00 30.19 33.10
C VAL A 251 -49.08 30.50 34.14
N GLY A 252 -50.30 30.85 33.71
CA GLY A 252 -51.42 31.18 34.60
C GLY A 252 -51.26 32.54 35.30
N LEU A 253 -50.43 33.43 34.76
CA LEU A 253 -50.34 34.80 35.26
C LEU A 253 -51.66 35.54 34.97
N ALA A 254 -52.13 36.32 35.94
CA ALA A 254 -53.32 37.13 35.76
C ALA A 254 -53.12 38.11 34.58
N PRO A 255 -54.11 38.28 33.68
CA PRO A 255 -54.07 39.32 32.64
C PRO A 255 -54.27 40.71 33.24
N PHE A 256 -53.77 41.75 32.57
CA PHE A 256 -54.08 43.13 32.93
C PHE A 256 -55.52 43.46 32.54
N SER A 257 -56.27 44.11 33.42
CA SER A 257 -57.60 44.61 33.08
C SER A 257 -57.50 45.93 32.32
N LEU A 258 -58.58 46.32 31.63
CA LEU A 258 -58.64 47.63 30.96
C LEU A 258 -58.45 48.79 31.95
N GLN A 259 -58.94 48.64 33.19
CA GLN A 259 -58.74 49.63 34.25
C GLN A 259 -57.26 49.73 34.66
N ASP A 260 -56.56 48.61 34.75
CA ASP A 260 -55.11 48.60 35.04
C ASP A 260 -54.32 49.31 33.95
N ILE A 261 -54.69 49.13 32.68
CA ILE A 261 -54.00 49.77 31.54
C ILE A 261 -54.33 51.28 31.48
N ALA A 262 -55.59 51.66 31.69
CA ALA A 262 -56.00 53.06 31.73
C ALA A 262 -55.32 53.84 32.88
N ALA A 263 -55.16 53.20 34.05
CA ALA A 263 -54.48 53.80 35.21
C ALA A 263 -52.98 54.08 34.99
N THR A 264 -52.41 53.61 33.88
CA THR A 264 -50.98 53.74 33.55
C THR A 264 -50.72 54.71 32.41
N GLN A 265 -51.75 55.39 31.92
CA GLN A 265 -51.61 56.44 30.92
C GLN A 265 -50.76 57.60 31.47
N ASP A 266 -49.96 58.23 30.61
CA ASP A 266 -49.08 59.36 30.96
C ASP A 266 -48.06 59.03 32.08
N PHE A 267 -47.64 57.77 32.17
CA PHE A 267 -46.71 57.26 33.18
C PHE A 267 -47.21 57.41 34.63
N ALA A 268 -48.54 57.44 34.84
CA ALA A 268 -49.15 57.51 36.16
C ALA A 268 -49.05 56.21 37.00
N GLY A 269 -48.50 55.13 36.43
CA GLY A 269 -48.33 53.86 37.12
C GLY A 269 -47.18 53.89 38.13
N GLU A 270 -47.48 53.57 39.40
CA GLU A 270 -46.50 53.41 40.48
C GLU A 270 -46.66 52.10 41.27
N GLY A 271 -45.59 51.65 41.95
CA GLY A 271 -45.66 50.59 42.96
C GLY A 271 -45.84 49.15 42.43
N VAL A 272 -46.75 48.38 43.05
CA VAL A 272 -46.93 46.91 42.86
C VAL A 272 -47.30 46.53 41.42
N ALA A 273 -47.96 47.42 40.68
CA ALA A 273 -48.31 47.18 39.28
C ALA A 273 -47.09 47.21 38.34
N GLY A 274 -46.05 48.00 38.68
CA GLY A 274 -44.81 48.06 37.91
C GLY A 274 -43.96 46.79 38.03
N SER A 275 -43.93 46.16 39.22
CA SER A 275 -43.19 44.90 39.40
C SER A 275 -43.84 43.75 38.61
N ARG A 276 -45.18 43.69 38.57
CA ARG A 276 -45.93 42.72 37.75
C ARG A 276 -45.61 42.87 36.27
N TRP A 277 -45.51 44.10 35.77
CA TRP A 277 -45.16 44.37 34.37
C TRP A 277 -43.75 43.89 34.01
N VAL A 278 -42.76 44.16 34.87
CA VAL A 278 -41.38 43.66 34.67
C VAL A 278 -41.37 42.13 34.60
N TRP A 279 -42.08 41.45 35.51
CA TRP A 279 -42.19 39.99 35.49
C TRP A 279 -42.89 39.46 34.24
N MET A 280 -43.88 40.18 33.70
CA MET A 280 -44.54 39.80 32.45
C MET A 280 -43.61 39.92 31.25
N TYR A 281 -42.80 40.98 31.15
CA TYR A 281 -41.78 41.10 30.09
C TYR A 281 -40.65 40.10 30.23
N VAL A 282 -40.15 39.87 31.45
CA VAL A 282 -39.15 38.83 31.73
C VAL A 282 -39.69 37.45 31.36
N GLY A 283 -40.93 37.14 31.75
CA GLY A 283 -41.61 35.89 31.39
C GLY A 283 -41.79 35.75 29.88
N LEU A 284 -42.17 36.83 29.19
CA LEU A 284 -42.34 36.81 27.73
C LEU A 284 -41.00 36.63 26.99
N LEU A 285 -39.94 37.33 27.40
CA LEU A 285 -38.59 37.14 26.87
C LEU A 285 -38.09 35.72 27.14
N ALA A 286 -38.36 35.18 28.33
CA ALA A 286 -38.01 33.81 28.67
C ALA A 286 -38.74 32.82 27.77
N LEU A 287 -40.06 32.98 27.59
CA LEU A 287 -40.93 32.08 26.85
C LEU A 287 -40.72 32.13 25.33
N VAL A 288 -40.59 33.33 24.75
CA VAL A 288 -40.52 33.52 23.29
C VAL A 288 -39.07 33.48 22.79
N VAL A 289 -38.10 33.89 23.61
CA VAL A 289 -36.70 34.01 23.18
C VAL A 289 -35.82 32.99 23.88
N VAL A 290 -35.68 33.05 25.20
CA VAL A 290 -34.66 32.25 25.91
C VAL A 290 -34.92 30.76 25.77
N LEU A 291 -36.11 30.27 26.15
CA LEU A 291 -36.45 28.85 26.14
C LEU A 291 -36.39 28.23 24.73
N PRO A 292 -37.02 28.82 23.69
CA PRO A 292 -36.94 28.26 22.34
C PRO A 292 -35.51 28.26 21.79
N ARG A 293 -34.72 29.31 22.07
CA ARG A 293 -33.31 29.35 21.66
C ARG A 293 -32.49 28.28 22.38
N LEU A 294 -32.70 28.06 23.68
CA LEU A 294 -32.03 26.98 24.42
C LEU A 294 -32.45 25.60 23.91
N ALA A 295 -33.71 25.41 23.53
CA ALA A 295 -34.17 24.18 22.87
C ALA A 295 -33.45 23.95 21.53
N LEU A 296 -33.26 25.01 20.72
CA LEU A 296 -32.46 24.94 19.49
C LEU A 296 -30.98 24.66 19.76
N VAL A 297 -30.40 25.17 20.85
CA VAL A 297 -29.03 24.82 21.29
C VAL A 297 -28.97 23.32 21.64
N ALA A 298 -29.93 22.80 22.40
CA ALA A 298 -30.00 21.39 22.75
C ALA A 298 -30.15 20.51 21.51
N TRP A 299 -30.99 20.91 20.55
CA TRP A 299 -31.13 20.25 19.25
C TRP A 299 -29.83 20.22 18.46
N ALA A 300 -29.15 21.36 18.34
CA ALA A 300 -27.86 21.46 17.65
C ALA A 300 -26.79 20.56 18.32
N ARG A 301 -26.77 20.48 19.65
CA ARG A 301 -25.88 19.56 20.40
C ARG A 301 -26.23 18.09 20.16
N TRP A 302 -27.50 17.74 20.11
CA TRP A 302 -27.94 16.39 19.78
C TRP A 302 -27.54 15.99 18.35
N GLN A 303 -27.75 16.88 17.37
CA GLN A 303 -27.30 16.68 16.00
C GLN A 303 -25.78 16.56 15.90
N GLN A 304 -25.03 17.40 16.63
CA GLN A 304 -23.59 17.28 16.73
C GLN A 304 -23.18 15.90 17.24
N ALA A 305 -23.77 15.42 18.35
CA ALA A 305 -23.46 14.10 18.90
C ALA A 305 -23.78 12.97 17.91
N ARG A 306 -24.89 13.07 17.15
CA ARG A 306 -25.22 12.11 16.09
C ARG A 306 -24.20 12.11 14.97
N LEU A 307 -23.84 13.29 14.45
CA LEU A 307 -22.87 13.43 13.36
C LEU A 307 -21.47 12.97 13.76
N THR A 308 -21.06 13.22 15.02
CA THR A 308 -19.77 12.72 15.54
C THR A 308 -19.74 11.20 15.58
N ARG A 309 -20.86 10.56 15.96
CA ARG A 309 -20.99 9.09 15.94
C ARG A 309 -21.04 8.49 14.53
N SER A 310 -21.41 9.27 13.53
CA SER A 310 -21.45 8.83 12.13
C SER A 310 -20.15 9.10 11.35
N LEU A 311 -19.11 9.64 11.98
CA LEU A 311 -17.82 9.86 11.32
C LEU A 311 -17.22 8.51 10.87
N ARG A 312 -16.91 8.44 9.57
CA ARG A 312 -16.36 7.27 8.92
C ARG A 312 -15.24 7.67 7.98
N ILE A 313 -14.26 6.78 7.88
CA ILE A 313 -13.21 6.80 6.86
C ILE A 313 -13.46 5.61 5.95
N ASP A 314 -13.44 5.84 4.65
CA ASP A 314 -13.48 4.79 3.64
C ASP A 314 -12.04 4.39 3.28
N PRO A 315 -11.57 3.18 3.67
CA PRO A 315 -10.23 2.71 3.29
C PRO A 315 -10.08 2.43 1.78
N GLN A 316 -11.19 2.37 1.04
CA GLN A 316 -11.20 2.17 -0.41
C GLN A 316 -11.14 3.49 -1.19
N ASP A 317 -11.09 4.64 -0.51
CA ASP A 317 -10.90 5.93 -1.15
C ASP A 317 -9.56 5.97 -1.92
N SER A 318 -9.59 6.62 -3.08
CA SER A 318 -8.43 6.97 -3.91
C SER A 318 -7.28 7.62 -3.13
N ALA A 319 -7.60 8.34 -2.05
CA ALA A 319 -6.61 8.94 -1.16
C ALA A 319 -5.65 7.92 -0.53
N PHE A 320 -6.01 6.64 -0.50
CA PHE A 320 -5.19 5.55 0.03
C PHE A 320 -4.54 4.68 -1.05
N ASP A 321 -4.69 5.01 -2.34
CA ASP A 321 -4.15 4.20 -3.44
C ASP A 321 -2.64 4.01 -3.33
N THR A 322 -1.89 5.08 -3.04
CA THR A 322 -0.44 5.01 -2.85
C THR A 322 -0.05 4.10 -1.69
N VAL A 323 -0.79 4.14 -0.59
CA VAL A 323 -0.55 3.26 0.56
C VAL A 323 -0.85 1.81 0.17
N ARG A 324 -1.99 1.57 -0.48
CA ARG A 324 -2.41 0.23 -0.93
C ARG A 324 -1.40 -0.40 -1.89
N GLN A 325 -0.86 0.37 -2.82
CA GLN A 325 0.18 -0.10 -3.75
C GLN A 325 1.50 -0.42 -3.05
N GLY A 326 1.82 0.28 -1.96
CA GLY A 326 3.03 0.06 -1.15
C GLY A 326 2.91 -1.08 -0.13
N MET A 327 1.71 -1.58 0.15
CA MET A 327 1.50 -2.64 1.13
C MET A 327 1.99 -4.01 0.60
N PRO A 328 2.51 -4.88 1.48
CA PRO A 328 2.83 -6.24 1.13
C PRO A 328 1.54 -7.00 0.79
N SER A 329 1.56 -7.75 -0.30
CA SER A 329 0.46 -8.66 -0.66
C SER A 329 0.83 -10.10 -0.37
N ASP A 330 -0.14 -10.86 0.17
CA ASP A 330 -0.06 -12.31 0.31
C ASP A 330 -0.91 -12.95 -0.80
N ILE A 331 -0.23 -13.44 -1.84
CA ILE A 331 -0.82 -13.99 -3.07
C ILE A 331 -0.74 -15.53 -3.02
N LEU A 332 -1.86 -16.19 -3.27
CA LEU A 332 -2.00 -17.64 -3.35
C LEU A 332 -2.44 -18.05 -4.74
N VAL A 333 -1.61 -18.83 -5.44
CA VAL A 333 -1.90 -19.33 -6.79
C VAL A 333 -2.12 -20.84 -6.73
N GLY A 334 -3.28 -21.29 -7.20
CA GLY A 334 -3.57 -22.71 -7.39
C GLY A 334 -2.87 -23.25 -8.62
N LEU A 335 -2.24 -24.41 -8.51
CA LEU A 335 -1.57 -25.10 -9.60
C LEU A 335 -2.45 -26.23 -10.15
N GLN A 336 -2.66 -26.23 -11.46
CA GLN A 336 -3.39 -27.26 -12.17
C GLN A 336 -2.59 -27.72 -13.39
N SER A 337 -2.10 -28.97 -13.33
CA SER A 337 -1.35 -29.59 -14.43
C SER A 337 -2.00 -30.90 -14.84
N SER A 338 -2.00 -31.17 -16.15
CA SER A 338 -2.29 -32.50 -16.69
C SER A 338 -1.09 -33.44 -16.63
N ASP A 339 0.11 -32.88 -16.56
CA ASP A 339 1.39 -33.57 -16.62
C ASP A 339 2.10 -33.51 -15.27
N ALA A 340 2.27 -34.69 -14.65
CA ALA A 340 2.94 -34.83 -13.35
C ALA A 340 4.43 -34.45 -13.40
N ALA A 341 5.09 -34.62 -14.54
CA ALA A 341 6.49 -34.26 -14.70
C ALA A 341 6.66 -32.73 -14.70
N GLN A 342 5.82 -32.02 -15.46
CA GLN A 342 5.81 -30.55 -15.46
C GLN A 342 5.35 -29.97 -14.12
N ALA A 343 4.43 -30.62 -13.41
CA ALA A 343 4.07 -30.25 -12.03
C ALA A 343 5.28 -30.32 -11.09
N THR A 344 6.02 -31.42 -11.14
CA THR A 344 7.25 -31.60 -10.34
C THR A 344 8.31 -30.58 -10.71
N ALA A 345 8.49 -30.32 -12.00
CA ALA A 345 9.42 -29.31 -12.51
C ALA A 345 9.10 -27.91 -11.98
N LEU A 346 7.82 -27.51 -11.95
CA LEU A 346 7.42 -26.20 -11.44
C LEU A 346 7.70 -26.07 -9.94
N HIS A 347 7.42 -27.11 -9.14
CA HIS A 347 7.77 -27.12 -7.72
C HIS A 347 9.27 -26.95 -7.50
N GLY A 348 10.06 -27.61 -8.33
CA GLY A 348 11.51 -27.47 -8.36
C GLY A 348 11.97 -26.04 -8.67
N ILE A 349 11.36 -25.42 -9.68
CA ILE A 349 11.59 -24.01 -10.03
C ILE A 349 11.25 -23.11 -8.85
N VAL A 350 10.06 -23.26 -8.26
CA VAL A 350 9.60 -22.47 -7.11
C VAL A 350 10.53 -22.66 -5.91
N ALA A 351 10.99 -23.87 -5.63
CA ALA A 351 11.91 -24.16 -4.52
C ALA A 351 13.23 -23.38 -4.61
N TRP A 352 13.69 -23.05 -5.82
CA TRP A 352 14.86 -22.20 -5.99
C TRP A 352 14.64 -20.74 -5.59
N HIS A 353 13.40 -20.26 -5.66
CA HIS A 353 13.04 -18.89 -5.35
C HIS A 353 12.38 -18.72 -3.98
N ALA A 354 11.96 -19.82 -3.37
CA ALA A 354 11.17 -19.85 -2.16
C ALA A 354 11.99 -20.23 -0.93
N GLN A 355 11.73 -19.57 0.20
CA GLN A 355 12.19 -20.01 1.52
C GLN A 355 10.99 -20.63 2.23
N GLN A 356 11.11 -21.89 2.65
CA GLN A 356 9.99 -22.65 3.27
C GLN A 356 8.71 -22.67 2.40
N GLY A 357 8.86 -22.73 1.07
CA GLY A 357 7.73 -22.77 0.12
C GLY A 357 7.06 -21.41 -0.15
N VAL A 358 7.64 -20.31 0.34
CA VAL A 358 7.13 -18.95 0.08
C VAL A 358 8.16 -18.11 -0.68
N VAL A 359 7.73 -17.52 -1.79
CA VAL A 359 8.53 -16.55 -2.54
C VAL A 359 8.33 -15.18 -1.91
N HIS A 360 9.44 -14.53 -1.54
CA HIS A 360 9.42 -13.24 -0.86
C HIS A 360 9.92 -12.09 -1.74
N SER A 361 9.37 -10.89 -1.54
CA SER A 361 9.99 -9.63 -1.99
C SER A 361 10.68 -8.90 -0.82
N ALA A 362 11.53 -7.91 -1.12
CA ALA A 362 12.16 -7.08 -0.09
C ALA A 362 11.14 -6.25 0.72
N GLN A 363 9.97 -5.98 0.14
CA GLN A 363 8.86 -5.25 0.75
C GLN A 363 7.93 -6.16 1.56
N GLY A 364 8.22 -7.46 1.62
CA GLY A 364 7.48 -8.44 2.41
C GLY A 364 6.27 -9.05 1.70
N ASP A 365 6.17 -8.91 0.38
CA ASP A 365 5.18 -9.64 -0.43
C ASP A 365 5.46 -11.14 -0.32
N ARG A 366 4.41 -11.95 -0.35
CA ARG A 366 4.48 -13.41 -0.27
C ARG A 366 3.69 -14.01 -1.42
N LEU A 367 4.34 -14.87 -2.20
CA LEU A 367 3.68 -15.69 -3.21
C LEU A 367 3.83 -17.16 -2.83
N ARG A 368 2.69 -17.86 -2.80
CA ARG A 368 2.61 -19.29 -2.52
C ARG A 368 1.87 -19.99 -3.65
N PHE A 369 2.38 -21.16 -4.00
CA PHE A 369 1.75 -22.06 -4.95
C PHE A 369 1.17 -23.26 -4.20
N VAL A 370 -0.04 -23.67 -4.54
CA VAL A 370 -0.74 -24.81 -3.90
C VAL A 370 -1.30 -25.76 -4.94
N ASP A 371 -1.12 -27.06 -4.74
CA ASP A 371 -1.62 -28.08 -5.66
C ASP A 371 -3.07 -28.44 -5.40
N ALA A 372 -3.80 -28.73 -6.49
CA ALA A 372 -5.17 -29.20 -6.43
C ALA A 372 -5.32 -30.53 -5.67
N ALA A 373 -4.26 -31.34 -5.56
CA ALA A 373 -4.30 -32.66 -4.91
C ALA A 373 -4.02 -32.64 -3.39
N GLY A 374 -3.38 -31.58 -2.86
CA GLY A 374 -2.83 -31.58 -1.49
C GLY A 374 -3.59 -30.73 -0.47
N THR A 375 -4.34 -29.72 -0.91
CA THR A 375 -5.05 -28.75 -0.04
C THR A 375 -6.45 -28.39 -0.56
N ALA A 376 -7.00 -29.26 -1.42
CA ALA A 376 -8.15 -29.05 -2.31
C ALA A 376 -9.40 -28.42 -1.66
N ASP A 377 -9.69 -28.71 -0.39
CA ASP A 377 -11.05 -28.50 0.13
C ASP A 377 -11.28 -27.25 0.99
N SER A 378 -10.25 -26.46 1.34
CA SER A 378 -10.40 -25.53 2.48
C SER A 378 -10.08 -24.04 2.25
N GLN A 379 -9.28 -23.64 1.24
CA GLN A 379 -8.85 -22.24 1.11
C GLN A 379 -9.05 -21.67 -0.31
N PRO A 380 -9.68 -20.49 -0.45
CA PRO A 380 -9.79 -19.80 -1.74
C PRO A 380 -8.42 -19.26 -2.19
N VAL A 381 -8.14 -19.42 -3.48
CA VAL A 381 -6.93 -18.92 -4.15
C VAL A 381 -7.24 -17.60 -4.88
N ASP A 382 -6.20 -16.81 -5.14
CA ASP A 382 -6.33 -15.53 -5.83
C ASP A 382 -6.35 -15.70 -7.36
N ALA A 383 -5.70 -16.75 -7.88
CA ALA A 383 -5.76 -17.18 -9.28
C ALA A 383 -5.45 -18.67 -9.40
N VAL A 384 -5.87 -19.29 -10.52
CA VAL A 384 -5.49 -20.66 -10.89
C VAL A 384 -4.56 -20.60 -12.10
N LEU A 385 -3.37 -21.18 -11.99
CA LEU A 385 -2.44 -21.37 -13.10
C LEU A 385 -2.65 -22.78 -13.66
N ALA A 386 -3.08 -22.86 -14.92
CA ALA A 386 -3.28 -24.11 -15.64
C ALA A 386 -2.33 -24.24 -16.83
N TRP A 387 -1.75 -25.42 -16.99
CA TRP A 387 -0.92 -25.76 -18.14
C TRP A 387 -1.06 -27.24 -18.51
N GLY A 388 -0.78 -27.54 -19.78
CA GLY A 388 -1.02 -28.86 -20.38
C GLY A 388 -2.43 -29.03 -20.92
N SER A 389 -2.58 -29.81 -21.99
CA SER A 389 -3.86 -30.07 -22.64
C SER A 389 -4.58 -31.25 -21.98
N VAL A 390 -5.70 -31.02 -21.28
CA VAL A 390 -6.60 -32.11 -20.85
C VAL A 390 -7.81 -32.16 -21.77
N PRO A 391 -8.04 -33.25 -22.51
CA PRO A 391 -9.38 -33.61 -22.96
C PRO A 391 -10.17 -34.07 -21.72
N GLY A 392 -11.01 -33.20 -21.15
CA GLY A 392 -11.93 -33.55 -20.05
C GLY A 392 -11.65 -32.95 -18.66
N GLY A 393 -10.70 -32.00 -18.53
CA GLY A 393 -10.47 -31.14 -17.35
C GLY A 393 -10.33 -31.84 -15.99
N ALA A 394 -9.14 -31.85 -15.40
CA ALA A 394 -9.01 -32.23 -13.99
C ALA A 394 -9.98 -31.37 -13.14
N PRO A 395 -10.76 -31.96 -12.22
CA PRO A 395 -11.80 -31.22 -11.49
C PRO A 395 -11.15 -30.10 -10.67
N VAL A 396 -11.54 -28.84 -10.96
CA VAL A 396 -11.13 -27.68 -10.18
C VAL A 396 -11.78 -27.78 -8.80
N PRO A 397 -11.01 -27.68 -7.70
CA PRO A 397 -11.58 -27.75 -6.37
C PRO A 397 -12.68 -26.70 -6.17
N PRO A 398 -13.77 -27.00 -5.43
CA PRO A 398 -14.90 -26.08 -5.27
C PRO A 398 -14.48 -24.69 -4.74
N ALA A 399 -13.49 -24.65 -3.84
CA ALA A 399 -12.95 -23.41 -3.27
C ALA A 399 -12.26 -22.49 -4.30
N TRP A 400 -11.89 -23.01 -5.47
CA TRP A 400 -11.14 -22.28 -6.51
C TRP A 400 -12.02 -21.81 -7.67
N GLN A 401 -13.29 -22.24 -7.74
CA GLN A 401 -14.19 -21.94 -8.87
C GLN A 401 -14.46 -20.44 -9.06
N ALA A 402 -14.35 -19.63 -8.00
CA ALA A 402 -14.51 -18.19 -8.08
C ALA A 402 -13.25 -17.44 -8.53
N ALA A 403 -12.09 -18.11 -8.59
CA ALA A 403 -10.82 -17.49 -8.94
C ALA A 403 -10.62 -17.46 -10.47
N PRO A 404 -9.98 -16.41 -11.01
CA PRO A 404 -9.68 -16.33 -12.42
C PRO A 404 -8.65 -17.40 -12.85
N LEU A 405 -8.90 -18.04 -13.99
CA LEU A 405 -8.04 -19.05 -14.59
C LEU A 405 -7.05 -18.41 -15.57
N LEU A 406 -5.77 -18.73 -15.40
CA LEU A 406 -4.67 -18.38 -16.29
C LEU A 406 -4.17 -19.64 -16.99
N GLU A 407 -4.54 -19.80 -18.26
CA GLU A 407 -3.98 -20.85 -19.11
C GLU A 407 -2.69 -20.34 -19.75
N LEU A 408 -1.58 -21.04 -19.50
CA LEU A 408 -0.28 -20.78 -20.14
C LEU A 408 0.29 -22.07 -20.70
N ARG A 409 0.95 -21.95 -21.85
CA ARG A 409 1.73 -23.08 -22.38
C ARG A 409 3.04 -23.17 -21.62
N TRP A 410 3.52 -24.39 -21.39
CA TRP A 410 4.80 -24.61 -20.71
C TRP A 410 5.97 -23.85 -21.37
N GLN A 411 5.93 -23.76 -22.71
CA GLN A 411 6.92 -23.06 -23.54
C GLN A 411 6.90 -21.53 -23.38
N GLU A 412 5.84 -20.96 -22.83
CA GLU A 412 5.70 -19.50 -22.69
C GLU A 412 6.37 -18.97 -21.41
N PHE A 413 6.64 -19.82 -20.42
CA PHE A 413 7.15 -19.36 -19.13
C PHE A 413 8.15 -20.30 -18.42
N ALA A 414 8.07 -21.61 -18.59
CA ALA A 414 8.78 -22.56 -17.72
C ALA A 414 10.02 -23.21 -18.36
N GLU A 415 10.08 -23.31 -19.69
CA GLU A 415 11.19 -23.97 -20.41
C GLU A 415 12.56 -23.32 -20.16
N SER A 416 12.59 -22.03 -19.82
CA SER A 416 13.83 -21.33 -19.46
C SER A 416 13.59 -20.28 -18.40
N TRP A 417 14.59 -20.08 -17.55
CA TRP A 417 14.58 -19.03 -16.53
C TRP A 417 14.42 -17.62 -17.12
N VAL A 418 14.77 -17.44 -18.40
CA VAL A 418 14.60 -16.17 -19.14
C VAL A 418 13.12 -15.87 -19.46
N LEU A 419 12.28 -16.91 -19.51
CA LEU A 419 10.85 -16.81 -19.83
C LEU A 419 9.97 -16.65 -18.59
N GLU A 420 10.44 -17.10 -17.41
CA GLU A 420 9.71 -17.03 -16.14
C GLU A 420 9.13 -15.64 -15.79
N PRO A 421 9.76 -14.49 -16.14
CA PRO A 421 9.16 -13.19 -15.88
C PRO A 421 7.78 -13.01 -16.54
N ALA A 422 7.51 -13.69 -17.65
CA ALA A 422 6.22 -13.65 -18.34
C ALA A 422 5.07 -14.16 -17.46
N LEU A 423 5.32 -15.13 -16.56
CA LEU A 423 4.32 -15.60 -15.59
C LEU A 423 3.81 -14.45 -14.73
N PHE A 424 4.71 -13.62 -14.20
CA PHE A 424 4.36 -12.47 -13.37
C PHE A 424 3.66 -11.37 -14.17
N ASP A 425 4.08 -11.14 -15.42
CA ASP A 425 3.46 -10.15 -16.30
C ASP A 425 2.01 -10.55 -16.62
N ARG A 426 1.76 -11.84 -16.85
CA ARG A 426 0.42 -12.41 -17.09
C ARG A 426 -0.45 -12.42 -15.84
N LEU A 427 0.10 -12.84 -14.69
CA LEU A 427 -0.60 -12.76 -13.40
C LEU A 427 -0.92 -11.31 -13.03
N GLY A 428 -0.03 -10.36 -13.34
CA GLY A 428 -0.24 -8.93 -13.07
C GLY A 428 -1.38 -8.34 -13.88
N ALA A 429 -1.52 -8.76 -15.15
CA ALA A 429 -2.66 -8.40 -15.98
C ALA A 429 -3.98 -9.02 -15.49
N LEU A 430 -3.94 -10.26 -14.98
CA LEU A 430 -5.10 -10.96 -14.44
C LEU A 430 -5.56 -10.42 -13.09
N LEU A 431 -4.61 -9.96 -12.26
CA LEU A 431 -4.84 -9.47 -10.91
C LEU A 431 -4.41 -8.00 -10.76
N PRO A 432 -5.16 -7.02 -11.32
CA PRO A 432 -4.77 -5.61 -11.29
C PRO A 432 -4.53 -5.06 -9.88
N ARG A 433 -5.26 -5.57 -8.88
CA ARG A 433 -5.08 -5.19 -7.47
C ARG A 433 -3.71 -5.59 -6.91
N HIS A 434 -3.13 -6.69 -7.40
CA HIS A 434 -1.84 -7.23 -6.95
C HIS A 434 -0.69 -6.89 -7.91
N GLN A 435 -0.94 -6.16 -8.99
CA GLN A 435 0.07 -5.81 -10.00
C GLN A 435 1.35 -5.19 -9.39
N PRO A 436 1.30 -4.25 -8.43
CA PRO A 436 2.52 -3.71 -7.82
C PRO A 436 3.33 -4.77 -7.06
N ALA A 437 2.64 -5.63 -6.31
CA ALA A 437 3.28 -6.72 -5.56
C ALA A 437 3.88 -7.78 -6.48
N LEU A 438 3.16 -8.16 -7.54
CA LEU A 438 3.66 -9.07 -8.57
C LEU A 438 4.87 -8.50 -9.30
N GLY A 439 4.91 -7.19 -9.56
CA GLY A 439 6.08 -6.51 -10.11
C GLY A 439 7.32 -6.60 -9.20
N ARG A 440 7.14 -6.43 -7.89
CA ARG A 440 8.24 -6.57 -6.90
C ARG A 440 8.70 -8.02 -6.75
N LEU A 441 7.76 -8.97 -6.73
CA LEU A 441 8.06 -10.40 -6.73
C LEU A 441 8.82 -10.82 -7.99
N ARG A 442 8.41 -10.31 -9.16
CA ARG A 442 9.11 -10.51 -10.44
C ARG A 442 10.54 -9.98 -10.39
N GLN A 443 10.76 -8.78 -9.85
CA GLN A 443 12.10 -8.21 -9.69
C GLN A 443 12.97 -9.09 -8.78
N ALA A 444 12.45 -9.53 -7.64
CA ALA A 444 13.17 -10.42 -6.72
C ALA A 444 13.46 -11.78 -7.38
N TRP A 445 12.53 -12.30 -8.17
CA TRP A 445 12.67 -13.54 -8.91
C TRP A 445 13.78 -13.44 -9.98
N VAL A 446 13.74 -12.40 -10.82
CA VAL A 446 14.77 -12.12 -11.84
C VAL A 446 16.14 -11.92 -11.19
N ALA A 447 16.23 -11.14 -10.12
CA ALA A 447 17.49 -10.90 -9.43
C ALA A 447 18.14 -12.20 -8.93
N ARG A 448 17.36 -13.13 -8.36
CA ARG A 448 17.85 -14.46 -7.94
C ARG A 448 18.32 -15.31 -9.12
N ASN A 449 17.64 -15.23 -10.27
CA ASN A 449 18.07 -15.92 -11.48
C ASN A 449 19.38 -15.35 -12.02
N GLU A 450 19.50 -14.02 -12.08
CA GLU A 450 20.70 -13.33 -12.53
C GLU A 450 21.88 -13.62 -11.59
N GLU A 451 21.69 -13.62 -10.28
CA GLU A 451 22.72 -13.97 -9.30
C GLU A 451 23.24 -15.42 -9.48
N ARG A 452 22.32 -16.38 -9.65
CA ARG A 452 22.69 -17.77 -9.93
C ARG A 452 23.39 -17.93 -11.28
N PHE A 453 22.93 -17.19 -12.30
CA PHE A 453 23.57 -17.19 -13.61
C PHE A 453 24.98 -16.61 -13.54
N GLU A 454 25.18 -15.47 -12.89
CA GLU A 454 26.50 -14.86 -12.68
C GLU A 454 27.45 -15.79 -11.91
N THR A 455 26.94 -16.50 -10.89
CA THR A 455 27.73 -17.51 -10.17
C THR A 455 28.12 -18.68 -11.08
N SER A 456 27.23 -19.08 -11.99
CA SER A 456 27.53 -20.10 -13.01
C SER A 456 28.59 -19.61 -14.01
N LEU A 457 28.53 -18.34 -14.43
CA LEU A 457 29.54 -17.73 -15.31
C LEU A 457 30.92 -17.68 -14.64
N GLN A 458 30.97 -17.38 -13.35
CA GLN A 458 32.21 -17.41 -12.56
C GLN A 458 32.79 -18.83 -12.52
N ALA A 459 31.96 -19.85 -12.28
CA ALA A 459 32.40 -21.25 -12.30
C ALA A 459 32.95 -21.67 -13.68
N LEU A 460 32.28 -21.25 -14.76
CA LEU A 460 32.75 -21.50 -16.13
C LEU A 460 34.08 -20.80 -16.40
N ALA A 461 34.23 -19.52 -16.05
CA ALA A 461 35.47 -18.78 -16.24
C ALA A 461 36.64 -19.37 -15.43
N GLN A 462 36.39 -19.81 -14.19
CA GLN A 462 37.36 -20.52 -13.37
C GLN A 462 37.78 -21.85 -14.00
N HIS A 463 36.82 -22.65 -14.48
CA HIS A 463 37.09 -23.90 -15.19
C HIS A 463 37.97 -23.66 -16.42
N LEU A 464 37.62 -22.70 -17.28
CA LEU A 464 38.38 -22.42 -18.51
C LEU A 464 39.81 -21.98 -18.21
N ARG A 465 40.03 -21.15 -17.18
CA ARG A 465 41.37 -20.77 -16.75
C ARG A 465 42.16 -21.92 -16.15
N ALA A 466 41.53 -22.73 -15.32
CA ALA A 466 42.17 -23.88 -14.71
C ALA A 466 42.63 -24.86 -15.78
N VAL A 467 41.86 -25.04 -16.86
CA VAL A 467 42.27 -25.90 -17.97
C VAL A 467 43.30 -25.23 -18.87
N ALA A 468 43.21 -23.91 -19.10
CA ALA A 468 44.22 -23.15 -19.84
C ALA A 468 45.62 -23.21 -19.20
N SER A 469 45.69 -23.24 -17.86
CA SER A 469 46.96 -23.39 -17.15
C SER A 469 47.55 -24.82 -17.26
N LEU A 470 46.71 -25.85 -17.40
CA LEU A 470 47.16 -27.23 -17.64
C LEU A 470 47.88 -27.37 -18.99
N SER A 471 47.39 -26.69 -20.03
CA SER A 471 48.06 -26.65 -21.35
C SER A 471 49.45 -26.00 -21.34
N ALA A 472 49.82 -25.27 -20.28
CA ALA A 472 51.09 -24.54 -20.19
C ALA A 472 52.23 -25.32 -19.50
N GLY A 473 51.99 -26.50 -18.89
CA GLY A 473 53.06 -27.31 -18.30
C GLY A 473 52.63 -28.68 -17.74
N GLY A 474 53.45 -29.72 -17.93
CA GLY A 474 53.27 -31.08 -17.36
C GLY A 474 53.35 -32.24 -18.38
N GLY A 475 53.36 -33.48 -17.89
CA GLY A 475 53.34 -34.71 -18.70
C GLY A 475 51.91 -35.18 -19.06
N ALA A 476 51.74 -35.78 -20.23
CA ALA A 476 50.43 -36.04 -20.85
C ALA A 476 49.42 -36.86 -19.99
N ASN A 477 49.88 -37.80 -19.16
CA ASN A 477 48.99 -38.59 -18.28
C ASN A 477 48.50 -37.80 -17.06
N ASP A 478 49.26 -36.82 -16.57
CA ASP A 478 48.89 -35.97 -15.43
C ASP A 478 47.85 -34.91 -15.84
N HIS A 479 47.96 -34.40 -17.08
CA HIS A 479 46.94 -33.52 -17.68
C HIS A 479 45.56 -34.18 -17.77
N ALA A 480 45.52 -35.48 -18.03
CA ALA A 480 44.27 -36.21 -18.19
C ALA A 480 43.45 -36.30 -16.91
N ALA A 481 44.11 -36.72 -15.82
CA ALA A 481 43.50 -36.82 -14.51
C ALA A 481 43.05 -35.45 -13.99
N ARG A 482 43.90 -34.41 -14.17
CA ARG A 482 43.59 -33.04 -13.75
C ARG A 482 42.43 -32.44 -14.55
N TYR A 483 42.34 -32.67 -15.86
CA TYR A 483 41.21 -32.23 -16.67
C TYR A 483 39.90 -32.88 -16.22
N ALA A 484 39.90 -34.19 -16.01
CA ALA A 484 38.74 -34.91 -15.49
C ALA A 484 38.28 -34.35 -14.14
N GLN A 485 39.22 -34.03 -13.24
CA GLN A 485 38.92 -33.40 -11.95
C GLN A 485 38.30 -32.00 -12.12
N GLN A 486 38.79 -31.18 -13.06
CA GLN A 486 38.23 -29.86 -13.33
C GLN A 486 36.81 -29.92 -13.91
N VAL A 487 36.51 -30.93 -14.73
CA VAL A 487 35.16 -31.18 -15.23
C VAL A 487 34.22 -31.59 -14.10
N GLN A 488 34.64 -32.53 -13.25
CA GLN A 488 33.86 -32.95 -12.07
C GLN A 488 33.59 -31.79 -11.11
N ALA A 489 34.57 -30.91 -10.89
CA ALA A 489 34.42 -29.72 -10.06
C ALA A 489 33.38 -28.75 -10.66
N LEU A 490 33.42 -28.50 -11.97
CA LEU A 490 32.42 -27.68 -12.65
C LEU A 490 31.02 -28.27 -12.51
N ASP A 491 30.87 -29.57 -12.78
CA ASP A 491 29.58 -30.25 -12.68
C ASP A 491 29.03 -30.18 -11.25
N ALA A 492 29.85 -30.42 -10.22
CA ALA A 492 29.44 -30.30 -8.83
C ALA A 492 28.92 -28.89 -8.48
N VAL A 493 29.59 -27.84 -8.97
CA VAL A 493 29.14 -26.46 -8.77
C VAL A 493 27.81 -26.21 -9.48
N LEU A 494 27.70 -26.58 -10.76
CA LEU A 494 26.47 -26.38 -11.54
C LEU A 494 25.27 -27.14 -10.96
N TRP A 495 25.48 -28.38 -10.50
CA TRP A 495 24.46 -29.17 -9.82
C TRP A 495 24.08 -28.62 -8.45
N SER A 496 25.00 -28.01 -7.71
CA SER A 496 24.63 -27.35 -6.45
C SER A 496 23.81 -26.07 -6.67
N LEU A 497 24.02 -25.38 -7.80
CA LEU A 497 23.28 -24.16 -8.16
C LEU A 497 21.91 -24.45 -8.80
N HIS A 498 21.80 -25.49 -9.62
CA HIS A 498 20.63 -25.77 -10.47
C HIS A 498 19.97 -27.13 -10.21
N GLY A 499 20.57 -28.00 -9.39
CA GLY A 499 20.00 -29.30 -9.03
C GLY A 499 18.93 -29.20 -7.94
N HIS A 500 18.00 -30.15 -7.92
CA HIS A 500 17.05 -30.31 -6.83
C HIS A 500 17.69 -31.16 -5.72
N GLY A 501 18.23 -30.52 -4.69
CA GLY A 501 18.57 -31.17 -3.42
C GLY A 501 19.73 -32.18 -3.46
N ALA A 502 20.72 -31.94 -2.58
CA ALA A 502 21.89 -32.77 -2.29
C ALA A 502 22.91 -32.96 -3.43
N VAL A 503 24.08 -32.35 -3.24
CA VAL A 503 25.33 -32.72 -3.91
C VAL A 503 25.59 -34.21 -3.67
N PRO A 504 25.89 -35.04 -4.68
CA PRO A 504 26.35 -36.39 -4.42
C PRO A 504 27.74 -36.31 -3.78
N GLN A 505 27.83 -36.49 -2.46
CA GLN A 505 29.04 -37.02 -1.85
C GLN A 505 29.03 -38.54 -2.05
N GLY A 506 29.26 -38.97 -3.28
CA GLY A 506 29.74 -40.34 -3.50
C GLY A 506 31.13 -40.47 -2.87
N PRO A 507 31.50 -41.62 -2.28
CA PRO A 507 32.80 -41.79 -1.68
C PRO A 507 33.88 -41.48 -2.72
N ALA A 508 34.84 -40.63 -2.34
CA ALA A 508 36.09 -40.53 -3.09
C ALA A 508 36.62 -41.96 -3.31
N PRO A 509 37.17 -42.30 -4.50
CA PRO A 509 37.78 -43.60 -4.69
C PRO A 509 39.01 -43.71 -3.78
N SER A 510 38.78 -44.20 -2.56
CA SER A 510 39.81 -44.61 -1.62
C SER A 510 40.20 -46.04 -1.98
N GLY A 511 41.32 -46.18 -2.70
CA GLY A 511 42.03 -47.45 -2.82
C GLY A 511 42.41 -47.84 -4.25
N PRO A 512 43.61 -48.43 -4.45
CA PRO A 512 44.11 -48.83 -5.76
C PRO A 512 43.39 -50.10 -6.21
N HIS A 513 42.22 -49.96 -6.82
CA HIS A 513 41.65 -51.05 -7.60
C HIS A 513 42.23 -51.01 -9.00
N GLY A 514 43.12 -51.99 -9.23
CA GLY A 514 43.89 -52.15 -10.44
C GLY A 514 43.04 -52.01 -11.68
N VAL A 515 43.48 -51.09 -12.55
CA VAL A 515 43.46 -51.32 -13.99
C VAL A 515 43.92 -52.77 -14.18
N PRO A 516 43.14 -53.68 -14.79
CA PRO A 516 43.74 -54.93 -15.23
C PRO A 516 44.82 -54.53 -16.23
N ALA A 517 46.08 -54.72 -15.82
CA ALA A 517 47.22 -54.58 -16.68
C ALA A 517 46.94 -55.45 -17.91
N ARG A 518 46.63 -54.82 -19.03
CA ARG A 518 46.67 -55.49 -20.31
C ARG A 518 48.11 -55.94 -20.48
N LYS A 519 48.33 -57.26 -20.45
CA LYS A 519 49.53 -57.88 -20.98
C LYS A 519 49.84 -57.20 -22.32
N ALA A 520 51.09 -56.75 -22.44
CA ALA A 520 51.64 -56.33 -23.70
C ALA A 520 51.65 -57.53 -24.64
N ASP A 521 50.58 -57.68 -25.42
CA ASP A 521 50.64 -58.34 -26.71
C ASP A 521 50.38 -57.29 -27.78
N GLY A 522 51.40 -57.10 -28.60
CA GLY A 522 51.41 -56.16 -29.70
C GLY A 522 50.35 -56.55 -30.72
N THR A 523 49.25 -55.83 -30.73
CA THR A 523 48.48 -55.57 -31.94
C THR A 523 48.01 -54.13 -31.88
N ALA A 524 48.64 -53.32 -32.72
CA ALA A 524 48.23 -51.97 -33.02
C ALA A 524 46.76 -51.99 -33.47
N MET A 525 45.85 -51.54 -32.61
CA MET A 525 44.55 -51.05 -33.07
C MET A 525 44.70 -49.56 -33.37
N VAL A 526 45.48 -49.28 -34.41
CA VAL A 526 45.27 -48.07 -35.21
C VAL A 526 44.09 -48.39 -36.12
N LEU A 527 42.95 -47.73 -35.95
CA LEU A 527 41.94 -47.57 -36.99
C LEU A 527 41.00 -46.39 -36.70
N GLY A 528 41.18 -45.34 -37.50
CA GLY A 528 40.15 -44.50 -38.14
C GLY A 528 38.96 -43.97 -37.34
N THR A 529 38.97 -42.65 -37.10
CA THR A 529 37.87 -41.66 -37.30
C THR A 529 36.42 -41.89 -36.82
N SER A 530 36.05 -42.96 -36.13
CA SER A 530 34.68 -43.06 -35.54
C SER A 530 34.59 -43.96 -34.31
N ALA A 531 35.41 -45.01 -34.22
CA ALA A 531 35.37 -45.95 -33.10
C ALA A 531 35.78 -45.34 -31.74
N GLY A 532 36.75 -44.43 -31.73
CA GLY A 532 37.19 -43.74 -30.51
C GLY A 532 36.17 -42.74 -29.97
N ALA A 533 35.44 -42.07 -30.86
CA ALA A 533 34.34 -41.18 -30.48
C ALA A 533 33.13 -41.98 -29.96
N ALA A 534 32.79 -43.10 -30.60
CA ALA A 534 31.75 -44.00 -30.13
C ALA A 534 32.08 -44.65 -28.76
N ALA A 535 33.35 -45.04 -28.55
CA ALA A 535 33.81 -45.54 -27.26
C ALA A 535 33.80 -44.45 -26.17
N GLY A 536 34.19 -43.22 -26.52
CA GLY A 536 34.11 -42.06 -25.63
C GLY A 536 32.67 -41.70 -25.27
N ALA A 537 31.75 -41.72 -26.23
CA ALA A 537 30.32 -41.50 -26.01
C ALA A 537 29.71 -42.60 -25.12
N ALA A 538 30.03 -43.88 -25.35
CA ALA A 538 29.55 -44.98 -24.51
C ALA A 538 30.11 -44.91 -23.08
N ALA A 539 31.38 -44.55 -22.92
CA ALA A 539 32.00 -44.36 -21.60
C ALA A 539 31.41 -43.14 -20.88
N GLY A 540 31.22 -42.02 -21.58
CA GLY A 540 30.59 -40.82 -21.06
C GLY A 540 29.12 -41.06 -20.70
N ALA A 541 28.37 -41.82 -21.49
CA ALA A 541 26.99 -42.22 -21.18
C ALA A 541 26.93 -43.04 -19.88
N LYS A 542 27.89 -43.95 -19.64
CA LYS A 542 27.98 -44.70 -18.37
C LYS A 542 28.26 -43.79 -17.17
N VAL A 543 29.17 -42.82 -17.33
CA VAL A 543 29.44 -41.81 -16.29
C VAL A 543 28.20 -40.95 -16.04
N GLY A 544 27.52 -40.57 -17.11
CA GLY A 544 26.25 -39.87 -17.07
C GLY A 544 25.14 -40.65 -16.36
N ALA A 545 25.02 -41.94 -16.61
CA ALA A 545 24.08 -42.82 -15.94
C ALA A 545 24.38 -42.97 -14.44
N LEU A 546 25.66 -42.91 -14.04
CA LEU A 546 26.03 -42.88 -12.62
C LEU A 546 25.67 -41.56 -11.94
N ILE A 547 25.74 -40.43 -12.67
CA ILE A 547 25.20 -39.15 -12.19
C ILE A 547 23.68 -39.27 -12.04
N ASP A 548 23.02 -39.95 -12.99
CA ASP A 548 21.58 -40.16 -12.93
C ASP A 548 21.16 -41.00 -11.73
N ILE A 549 21.86 -42.10 -11.47
CA ILE A 549 21.63 -42.97 -10.31
C ILE A 549 22.03 -42.27 -9.00
N GLY A 550 23.16 -41.56 -8.98
CA GLY A 550 23.69 -40.85 -7.82
C GLY A 550 22.83 -39.67 -7.36
N SER A 551 22.05 -39.10 -8.29
CA SER A 551 21.00 -38.12 -7.99
C SER A 551 19.68 -38.75 -7.54
N GLY A 552 19.62 -40.07 -7.31
CA GLY A 552 18.37 -40.77 -7.01
C GLY A 552 17.39 -40.82 -8.20
N GLY A 553 17.88 -40.72 -9.43
CA GLY A 553 17.09 -40.66 -10.66
C GLY A 553 16.57 -39.27 -11.04
N MET A 554 16.91 -38.22 -10.26
CA MET A 554 16.38 -36.86 -10.42
C MET A 554 16.91 -36.11 -11.65
N THR A 555 18.03 -36.53 -12.22
CA THR A 555 18.54 -35.99 -13.50
C THR A 555 17.77 -36.52 -14.72
N LEU A 556 16.88 -37.51 -14.54
CA LEU A 556 15.96 -38.00 -15.56
C LEU A 556 16.64 -38.42 -16.89
N GLY A 557 17.84 -39.01 -16.84
CA GLY A 557 18.57 -39.45 -18.04
C GLY A 557 19.38 -38.35 -18.75
N ALA A 558 19.27 -37.09 -18.30
CA ALA A 558 20.01 -35.98 -18.88
C ALA A 558 21.51 -36.07 -18.60
N GLY A 559 21.92 -36.66 -17.47
CA GLY A 559 23.31 -36.98 -17.20
C GLY A 559 23.84 -38.01 -18.20
N THR A 560 23.08 -39.09 -18.48
CA THR A 560 23.42 -40.07 -19.54
C THR A 560 23.55 -39.41 -20.92
N ALA A 561 22.60 -38.55 -21.30
CA ALA A 561 22.61 -37.87 -22.60
C ALA A 561 23.78 -36.89 -22.72
N LEU A 562 23.97 -36.03 -21.71
CA LEU A 562 25.10 -35.09 -21.63
C LEU A 562 26.44 -35.83 -21.60
N GLY A 563 26.51 -36.93 -20.86
CA GLY A 563 27.65 -37.83 -20.82
C GLY A 563 27.93 -38.47 -22.17
N ALA A 564 26.91 -38.90 -22.91
CA ALA A 564 27.07 -39.45 -24.26
C ALA A 564 27.57 -38.39 -25.24
N LEU A 565 26.98 -37.19 -25.20
CA LEU A 565 27.32 -36.06 -26.08
C LEU A 565 28.74 -35.55 -25.83
N LEU A 566 29.14 -35.44 -24.56
CA LEU A 566 30.45 -34.89 -24.18
C LEU A 566 31.52 -35.96 -23.93
N GLY A 567 31.16 -37.24 -23.91
CA GLY A 567 32.10 -38.34 -23.68
C GLY A 567 33.20 -38.41 -24.75
N GLY A 568 32.85 -38.12 -26.00
CA GLY A 568 33.82 -38.02 -27.10
C GLY A 568 34.79 -36.82 -26.98
N THR A 569 34.34 -35.72 -26.36
CA THR A 569 35.15 -34.49 -26.22
C THR A 569 36.28 -34.69 -25.23
N THR A 570 36.05 -35.40 -24.12
CA THR A 570 37.10 -35.75 -23.16
C THR A 570 38.21 -36.57 -23.81
N ALA A 571 37.86 -37.65 -24.53
CA ALA A 571 38.83 -38.48 -25.24
C ALA A 571 39.61 -37.71 -26.33
N TRP A 572 38.94 -36.79 -27.03
CA TRP A 572 39.59 -35.92 -28.02
C TRP A 572 40.55 -34.93 -27.36
N VAL A 573 40.13 -34.22 -26.30
CA VAL A 573 40.94 -33.24 -25.55
C VAL A 573 42.24 -33.87 -25.05
N LEU A 574 42.15 -35.09 -24.48
CA LEU A 574 43.30 -35.87 -24.02
C LEU A 574 44.30 -36.19 -25.13
N ARG A 575 43.80 -36.52 -26.33
CA ARG A 575 44.64 -36.78 -27.51
C ARG A 575 45.27 -35.49 -28.03
N SER A 576 44.53 -34.38 -28.03
CA SER A 576 45.01 -33.11 -28.56
C SER A 576 46.03 -32.42 -27.68
N PHE A 577 46.07 -32.67 -26.37
CA PHE A 577 47.19 -32.24 -25.50
C PHE A 577 48.54 -32.84 -25.93
N GLN A 578 48.55 -33.93 -26.70
CA GLN A 578 49.77 -34.54 -27.24
C GLN A 578 50.23 -33.87 -28.56
N LYS A 579 49.39 -33.04 -29.19
CA LYS A 579 49.67 -32.42 -30.49
C LYS A 579 50.24 -31.01 -30.29
N LYS A 580 51.48 -30.78 -30.74
CA LYS A 580 52.10 -29.43 -30.70
C LYS A 580 51.32 -28.46 -31.60
N GLY A 581 50.98 -27.28 -31.08
CA GLY A 581 50.33 -26.18 -31.82
C GLY A 581 48.79 -26.17 -31.82
N ALA A 582 48.12 -27.04 -31.05
CA ALA A 582 46.65 -27.13 -31.03
C ALA A 582 45.98 -26.46 -29.79
N ALA A 583 46.72 -25.73 -28.97
CA ALA A 583 46.24 -25.26 -27.66
C ALA A 583 44.98 -24.37 -27.75
N GLU A 584 44.90 -23.46 -28.73
CA GLU A 584 43.75 -22.57 -28.93
C GLU A 584 42.51 -23.34 -29.41
N GLU A 585 42.68 -24.31 -30.32
CA GLU A 585 41.60 -25.19 -30.80
C GLU A 585 41.04 -26.06 -29.66
N VAL A 586 41.92 -26.57 -28.79
CA VAL A 586 41.55 -27.35 -27.60
C VAL A 586 40.75 -26.52 -26.61
N LEU A 587 41.17 -25.28 -26.32
CA LEU A 587 40.48 -24.39 -25.40
C LEU A 587 39.11 -23.95 -25.89
N ARG A 588 38.96 -23.71 -27.20
CA ARG A 588 37.65 -23.45 -27.81
C ARG A 588 36.70 -24.63 -27.64
N HIS A 589 37.17 -25.86 -27.88
CA HIS A 589 36.35 -27.05 -27.69
C HIS A 589 35.98 -27.31 -26.22
N ILE A 590 36.88 -26.99 -25.28
CA ILE A 590 36.57 -27.05 -23.85
C ILE A 590 35.52 -25.98 -23.48
N ALA A 591 35.60 -24.78 -24.05
CA ALA A 591 34.59 -23.74 -23.87
C ALA A 591 33.22 -24.17 -24.41
N GLU A 592 33.17 -24.82 -25.56
CA GLU A 592 31.95 -25.42 -26.11
C GLU A 592 31.34 -26.43 -25.14
N ALA A 593 32.16 -27.38 -24.66
CA ALA A 593 31.72 -28.40 -23.72
C ALA A 593 31.24 -27.80 -22.40
N ALA A 594 31.96 -26.83 -21.83
CA ALA A 594 31.60 -26.17 -20.57
C ALA A 594 30.29 -25.36 -20.69
N CYS A 595 30.13 -24.58 -21.77
CA CYS A 595 28.90 -23.82 -22.02
C CYS A 595 27.69 -24.74 -22.23
N THR A 596 27.88 -25.84 -22.96
CA THR A 596 26.83 -26.86 -23.17
C THR A 596 26.42 -27.52 -21.85
N ARG A 597 27.39 -27.82 -20.96
CA ARG A 597 27.11 -28.34 -19.61
C ARG A 597 26.22 -27.41 -18.81
N TYR A 598 26.53 -26.12 -18.77
CA TYR A 598 25.69 -25.14 -18.10
C TYR A 598 24.27 -25.14 -18.65
N LEU A 599 24.09 -25.06 -19.97
CA LEU A 599 22.76 -24.98 -20.58
C LEU A 599 21.91 -26.19 -20.22
N VAL A 600 22.46 -27.40 -20.37
CA VAL A 600 21.76 -28.64 -20.02
C VAL A 600 21.45 -28.71 -18.54
N ILE A 601 22.44 -28.49 -17.67
CA ILE A 601 22.24 -28.66 -16.22
C ILE A 601 21.21 -27.66 -15.68
N ALA A 602 21.24 -26.41 -16.17
CA ALA A 602 20.34 -25.34 -15.74
C ALA A 602 18.89 -25.52 -16.20
N HIS A 603 18.62 -26.41 -17.17
CA HIS A 603 17.32 -26.49 -17.82
C HIS A 603 16.73 -27.90 -17.95
N GLN A 604 17.51 -28.96 -17.75
CA GLN A 604 17.01 -30.34 -17.83
C GLN A 604 15.82 -30.61 -16.90
N ALA A 605 15.77 -29.96 -15.73
CA ALA A 605 14.65 -30.10 -14.78
C ALA A 605 13.34 -29.47 -15.31
N ARG A 606 13.42 -28.67 -16.37
CA ARG A 606 12.31 -27.94 -16.97
C ARG A 606 11.69 -28.68 -18.16
N VAL A 607 12.27 -29.79 -18.61
CA VAL A 607 11.92 -30.43 -19.87
C VAL A 607 11.68 -31.92 -19.66
N PRO A 608 10.67 -32.53 -20.31
CA PRO A 608 10.46 -33.97 -20.21
C PRO A 608 11.70 -34.78 -20.62
N VAL A 609 11.88 -35.94 -19.98
CA VAL A 609 13.02 -36.87 -20.19
C VAL A 609 13.31 -37.12 -21.67
N GLN A 610 12.25 -37.35 -22.44
CA GLN A 610 12.31 -37.75 -23.85
C GLN A 610 12.86 -36.63 -24.76
N GLU A 611 12.73 -35.38 -24.33
CA GLU A 611 13.14 -34.19 -25.09
C GLU A 611 14.52 -33.67 -24.64
N SER A 612 14.97 -34.05 -23.44
CA SER A 612 16.25 -33.63 -22.86
C SER A 612 17.45 -33.91 -23.77
N ALA A 613 17.50 -35.09 -24.42
CA ALA A 613 18.59 -35.47 -25.31
C ALA A 613 18.64 -34.62 -26.59
N ARG A 614 17.47 -34.37 -27.19
CA ARG A 614 17.37 -33.51 -28.39
C ARG A 614 17.73 -32.07 -28.08
N LEU A 615 17.35 -31.59 -26.90
CA LEU A 615 17.69 -30.24 -26.45
C LEU A 615 19.19 -30.08 -26.21
N ALA A 616 19.82 -31.09 -25.62
CA ALA A 616 21.27 -31.10 -25.41
C ALA A 616 22.06 -31.11 -26.74
N GLU A 617 21.60 -31.88 -27.74
CA GLU A 617 22.16 -31.86 -29.11
C GLU A 617 22.03 -30.49 -29.76
N ARG A 618 20.83 -29.89 -29.68
CA ARG A 618 20.57 -28.56 -30.21
C ARG A 618 21.45 -27.49 -29.56
N TRP A 619 21.57 -27.48 -28.23
CA TRP A 619 22.42 -26.53 -27.53
C TRP A 619 23.89 -26.74 -27.80
N CYS A 620 24.36 -27.97 -27.95
CA CYS A 620 25.73 -28.25 -28.38
C CYS A 620 26.00 -27.56 -29.74
N ALA A 621 25.12 -27.73 -30.73
CA ALA A 621 25.26 -27.10 -32.03
C ALA A 621 25.21 -25.56 -31.97
N GLU A 622 24.26 -24.98 -31.20
CA GLU A 622 24.15 -23.52 -31.04
C GLU A 622 25.37 -22.92 -30.31
N VAL A 623 25.92 -23.65 -29.33
CA VAL A 623 27.13 -23.24 -28.60
C VAL A 623 28.35 -23.31 -29.51
N THR A 624 28.56 -24.39 -30.26
CA THR A 624 29.67 -24.51 -31.23
C THR A 624 29.64 -23.37 -32.24
N ALA A 625 28.47 -23.07 -32.81
CA ALA A 625 28.33 -21.92 -33.71
C ALA A 625 28.65 -20.59 -33.01
N THR A 626 28.24 -20.41 -31.75
CA THR A 626 28.49 -19.18 -30.99
C THR A 626 29.96 -19.01 -30.63
N VAL A 627 30.64 -20.08 -30.20
CA VAL A 627 32.07 -20.09 -29.88
C VAL A 627 32.90 -19.81 -31.13
N ALA A 628 32.52 -20.38 -32.28
CA ALA A 628 33.20 -20.09 -33.55
C ALA A 628 33.16 -18.59 -33.90
N VAL A 629 32.02 -17.93 -33.69
CA VAL A 629 31.87 -16.47 -33.93
C VAL A 629 32.72 -15.64 -32.95
N HIS A 630 32.84 -16.08 -31.69
CA HIS A 630 33.53 -15.34 -30.62
C HIS A 630 34.97 -15.81 -30.40
N GLY A 631 35.52 -16.66 -31.27
CA GLY A 631 36.78 -17.38 -31.04
C GLY A 631 37.97 -16.46 -30.78
N THR A 632 38.12 -15.38 -31.54
CA THR A 632 39.22 -14.41 -31.36
C THR A 632 39.13 -13.65 -30.04
N ALA A 633 37.90 -13.28 -29.63
CA ALA A 633 37.65 -12.61 -28.36
C ALA A 633 37.89 -13.56 -27.17
N LEU A 634 37.51 -14.83 -27.31
CA LEU A 634 37.73 -15.87 -26.30
C LEU A 634 39.22 -16.12 -26.08
N ASP A 635 39.99 -16.26 -27.16
CA ASP A 635 41.44 -16.44 -27.07
C ASP A 635 42.12 -15.23 -26.42
N GLY A 636 41.69 -14.01 -26.78
CA GLY A 636 42.17 -12.78 -26.18
C GLY A 636 41.87 -12.69 -24.68
N ALA A 637 40.66 -13.04 -24.27
CA ALA A 637 40.23 -13.03 -22.88
C ALA A 637 40.96 -14.09 -22.02
N LEU A 638 41.23 -15.28 -22.58
CA LEU A 638 42.01 -16.32 -21.91
C LEU A 638 43.48 -15.92 -21.71
N LYS A 639 44.08 -15.20 -22.67
CA LYS A 639 45.46 -14.72 -22.61
C LYS A 639 45.67 -13.54 -21.64
N ALA A 640 44.65 -12.70 -21.43
CA ALA A 640 44.75 -11.51 -20.58
C ALA A 640 44.93 -11.78 -19.07
N GLY A 641 44.74 -13.03 -18.61
CA GLY A 641 44.85 -13.41 -17.20
C GLY A 641 43.70 -12.87 -16.32
N PRO A 642 43.61 -13.26 -15.04
CA PRO A 642 42.62 -12.72 -14.11
C PRO A 642 43.01 -11.30 -13.67
N ALA A 643 42.50 -10.29 -14.37
CA ALA A 643 42.50 -8.89 -13.93
C ALA A 643 41.40 -8.67 -12.85
N PRO A 644 41.37 -7.53 -12.12
CA PRO A 644 40.28 -7.22 -11.18
C PRO A 644 38.88 -7.23 -11.84
N ALA A 645 38.79 -7.07 -13.16
CA ALA A 645 37.61 -7.36 -13.95
C ALA A 645 37.94 -8.44 -14.99
N ASP A 646 37.39 -9.62 -14.80
CA ASP A 646 37.60 -10.77 -15.67
C ASP A 646 36.94 -10.55 -17.06
N PRO A 647 37.71 -10.50 -18.17
CA PRO A 647 37.17 -10.28 -19.50
C PRO A 647 36.35 -11.47 -20.04
N LEU A 648 36.48 -12.67 -19.45
CA LEU A 648 35.67 -13.84 -19.83
C LEU A 648 34.23 -13.71 -19.37
N LEU A 649 33.96 -13.07 -18.23
CA LEU A 649 32.60 -12.94 -17.71
C LEU A 649 31.65 -12.22 -18.68
N PRO A 650 31.93 -11.00 -19.17
CA PRO A 650 31.03 -10.32 -20.11
C PRO A 650 30.91 -11.07 -21.44
N LEU A 651 31.97 -11.76 -21.88
CA LEU A 651 31.96 -12.57 -23.09
C LEU A 651 31.03 -13.79 -22.94
N LEU A 652 31.24 -14.61 -21.91
CA LEU A 652 30.42 -15.79 -21.62
C LEU A 652 28.94 -15.39 -21.39
N ARG A 653 28.71 -14.28 -20.71
CA ARG A 653 27.36 -13.70 -20.53
C ARG A 653 26.69 -13.43 -21.88
N SER A 654 27.39 -12.75 -22.79
CA SER A 654 26.86 -12.41 -24.11
C SER A 654 26.57 -13.65 -24.96
N MET A 655 27.46 -14.65 -24.92
CA MET A 655 27.33 -15.90 -25.66
C MET A 655 26.12 -16.71 -25.18
N LEU A 656 26.03 -16.97 -23.88
CA LEU A 656 24.99 -17.81 -23.30
C LEU A 656 23.60 -17.15 -23.34
N LEU A 657 23.49 -15.85 -23.05
CA LEU A 657 22.22 -15.13 -23.24
C LEU A 657 21.81 -15.07 -24.71
N GLY A 658 22.78 -14.96 -25.62
CA GLY A 658 22.53 -15.02 -27.07
C GLY A 658 21.96 -16.38 -27.50
N VAL A 659 22.53 -17.48 -26.98
CA VAL A 659 22.02 -18.84 -27.22
C VAL A 659 20.61 -18.99 -26.66
N LEU A 660 20.38 -18.66 -25.39
CA LEU A 660 19.06 -18.77 -24.75
C LEU A 660 18.00 -17.98 -25.51
N ARG A 661 18.29 -16.72 -25.89
CA ARG A 661 17.33 -15.90 -26.65
C ARG A 661 17.00 -16.51 -28.01
N ARG A 662 17.96 -17.09 -28.74
CA ARG A 662 17.69 -17.74 -30.03
C ARG A 662 16.94 -19.06 -29.88
N SER A 663 17.32 -19.85 -28.88
CA SER A 663 16.67 -21.12 -28.56
C SER A 663 15.17 -20.94 -28.31
N PHE A 664 14.78 -19.84 -27.66
CA PHE A 664 13.41 -19.58 -27.21
C PHE A 664 12.68 -18.44 -27.95
N ALA A 665 13.32 -17.73 -28.90
CA ALA A 665 12.66 -16.71 -29.73
C ALA A 665 11.56 -17.27 -30.64
N GLN A 666 11.59 -18.56 -30.95
CA GLN A 666 10.57 -19.24 -31.75
C GLN A 666 9.31 -19.62 -30.95
N SER A 667 9.37 -19.59 -29.61
CA SER A 667 8.25 -19.92 -28.72
C SER A 667 7.31 -18.73 -28.47
N GLY A 668 7.62 -17.55 -29.01
CA GLY A 668 6.88 -16.30 -28.82
C GLY A 668 6.07 -15.81 -30.03
N ALA A 669 5.87 -16.65 -31.06
CA ALA A 669 5.07 -16.34 -32.25
C ALA A 669 3.71 -17.05 -32.21
#